data_AF-A0A1G5JAD6-F1
#
_entry.id   AF-A0A1G5JAD6-F1
#
_cell.length_a   1.000
_cell.length_b   1.000
_cell.length_c   1.000
_cell.angle_alpha   90.00
_cell.angle_beta   90.00
_cell.angle_gamma   90.00
#
_symmetry.space_group_name_H-M   'P 1'
#
loop_
_entity.id
_entity.type
_entity.pdbx_description
1 polymer ?
#
loop_
_entity_poly.entity_id
_entity_poly.type
_entity_poly.pdbx_seq_one_letter_code
_entity_poly.pdbx_strand_id
1 'polypeptide(L)'
;MAGVVPWIGCLVMVCCLGCGMHNRQAVEQEADMALVRELTAPVFFGQQQLFAALGTTDHELVVFEVTGQTVKRIPEPGTAPRVRSEARVVFFRIPDDCGEGWSLYHFDSRSFQLRALPEIKAPEAGDESESSDSFVVFKALSRTGRWLPGEQDLALVRLRFEVDDEGEIRFAGKKKVRDIPGEPVLPVHLRGAGRAFFLSRDNEGGSTLMSVDEAGEDLSTHLEEGAGTISRIYSDDGSTLVFESDKPGYQALYRLDPVTGEVADYRRIEAETGEQSRYILRSRYVDGTASPVVVRVPETLGVREVAALVTAQNPEVSLKRAELAASLVEVGIATLPNYPSFYFELGTVSQAGLFNDQTSFFSQTLIDGLLGLFQPLLDIRRNRELWRAAQLTAEAARSRLDNEVNERVAEAVKLCFEVAYLDELESVQDALLGVYEQRQAYYETLESVGDSLGLQRMAAEKILVAASSEQAHTRRRRAFLMNRLKQLCGLAREVRISLAPDAFHLSEADFGEGSVLRELAVLNHPQVRAVNAELKKARFLESAGPEVRGILNVAAEYEYTGKSTSSAVTDVINLTFSGGISTAHGKAARLHTAYWRHVKDALGIELGLVAGRVRQGLDEALMDFKASQDDSRAKAWDARYALEKVRVARLYAAIDTAGDADTYDPLAVVTAEQEYLSTVVRTARVKRDLGIRYVNVWRETGRSRLLADNLWAYSDLRVEGRTASVWLWETRAAMDTEESRDAFVATAREAGVNRVYAYLYSDSRLLTEMMDRERFILFLNACARENIEVWALLGEPEWLTGPDGMIELTRGVDRINAFNASRSGFEPKISGIKIDLEPHSVPGWETDSARREELNVSFLRLLKRARSRMAEDMPLWADGPVKWFTQEVHRPLMRQVARLTDGITVMAYFNAPETTSRVVAKVFDEAAGPLEVGLEFSGKAPPSDTLYPLDRDGWALVEQDLSRQWMENPGYRGLSFHDYSALKLIFERGTD
;
A
#
# COMPACT_ATOMS: atom_id res chain seq x y z
N MET A 1 21.40 -46.48 -41.89
CA MET A 1 22.58 -46.30 -41.02
C MET A 1 22.93 -44.82 -41.05
N ALA A 2 23.13 -44.23 -39.87
CA ALA A 2 23.48 -42.83 -39.54
C ALA A 2 22.39 -41.74 -39.73
N GLY A 3 22.05 -41.08 -38.61
CA GLY A 3 21.36 -39.77 -38.56
C GLY A 3 20.08 -39.76 -37.70
N VAL A 4 20.05 -38.86 -36.70
CA VAL A 4 18.92 -38.45 -35.83
C VAL A 4 18.80 -39.17 -34.47
N VAL A 5 19.56 -38.71 -33.46
CA VAL A 5 19.26 -38.66 -32.00
C VAL A 5 20.33 -37.70 -31.39
N PRO A 6 19.99 -36.55 -30.73
CA PRO A 6 19.68 -36.59 -29.29
C PRO A 6 18.80 -35.42 -28.77
N TRP A 7 17.54 -35.69 -28.41
CA TRP A 7 16.78 -34.86 -27.46
C TRP A 7 15.91 -35.82 -26.64
N ILE A 8 16.10 -35.85 -25.32
CA ILE A 8 15.19 -36.26 -24.22
C ILE A 8 16.04 -36.55 -22.97
N GLY A 9 15.92 -35.71 -21.94
CA GLY A 9 16.28 -35.99 -20.54
C GLY A 9 15.16 -35.40 -19.67
N CYS A 10 14.18 -36.20 -19.26
CA CYS A 10 14.07 -37.03 -18.03
C CYS A 10 13.63 -36.24 -16.78
N LEU A 11 12.39 -36.52 -16.34
CA LEU A 11 11.78 -36.17 -15.05
C LEU A 11 11.24 -37.50 -14.46
N VAL A 12 11.50 -37.79 -13.17
CA VAL A 12 11.09 -39.02 -12.48
C VAL A 12 10.11 -38.67 -11.36
N MET A 13 9.01 -39.42 -11.25
CA MET A 13 8.07 -39.38 -10.13
C MET A 13 7.92 -40.81 -9.58
N VAL A 14 8.06 -40.99 -8.27
CA VAL A 14 7.94 -42.28 -7.58
C VAL A 14 6.52 -42.40 -7.01
N CYS A 15 5.77 -43.41 -7.43
CA CYS A 15 4.51 -43.82 -6.80
C CYS A 15 4.69 -45.19 -6.12
N CYS A 16 4.41 -45.28 -4.82
CA CYS A 16 4.24 -46.55 -4.12
C CYS A 16 2.78 -46.99 -4.26
N LEU A 17 2.52 -48.09 -4.96
CA LEU A 17 1.21 -48.76 -4.99
C LEU A 17 1.32 -50.15 -4.38
N GLY A 18 0.49 -50.41 -3.39
CA GLY A 18 0.29 -51.72 -2.80
C GLY A 18 -1.03 -51.78 -2.03
N CYS A 19 -2.15 -51.96 -2.74
CA CYS A 19 -3.25 -52.88 -2.39
C CYS A 19 -4.51 -52.67 -3.25
N GLY A 20 -4.95 -53.79 -3.85
CA GLY A 20 -6.27 -54.15 -4.35
C GLY A 20 -7.36 -53.09 -4.56
N MET A 21 -7.75 -52.94 -5.83
CA MET A 21 -9.10 -52.51 -6.19
C MET A 21 -10.13 -53.47 -5.58
N HIS A 22 -10.92 -53.05 -4.58
CA HIS A 22 -12.35 -53.32 -4.39
C HIS A 22 -12.83 -52.46 -3.19
N ASN A 23 -13.99 -51.80 -3.35
CA ASN A 23 -14.66 -50.84 -2.44
C ASN A 23 -14.10 -49.40 -2.38
N ARG A 24 -14.59 -48.55 -3.29
CA ARG A 24 -14.43 -47.09 -3.25
C ARG A 24 -15.80 -46.40 -3.14
N GLN A 25 -16.47 -46.57 -2.00
CA GLN A 25 -17.72 -45.85 -1.73
C GLN A 25 -18.04 -45.57 -0.24
N ALA A 26 -17.07 -45.58 0.69
CA ALA A 26 -17.41 -45.36 2.12
C ALA A 26 -16.37 -44.64 3.00
N VAL A 27 -15.28 -44.06 2.50
CA VAL A 27 -14.35 -43.29 3.36
C VAL A 27 -13.84 -42.05 2.62
N GLU A 28 -14.69 -41.04 2.52
CA GLU A 28 -14.30 -39.66 2.18
C GLU A 28 -15.02 -38.74 3.17
N GLN A 29 -14.35 -38.35 4.26
CA GLN A 29 -14.64 -37.06 4.91
C GLN A 29 -13.65 -36.50 5.96
N GLU A 30 -12.50 -37.10 6.30
CA GLU A 30 -11.66 -36.46 7.35
C GLU A 30 -10.12 -36.60 7.25
N ALA A 31 -9.55 -37.19 6.18
CA ALA A 31 -8.10 -37.49 6.12
C ALA A 31 -7.23 -36.58 5.22
N ASP A 32 -7.82 -35.67 4.43
CA ASP A 32 -7.08 -35.01 3.33
C ASP A 32 -6.25 -33.77 3.71
N MET A 33 -6.38 -33.20 4.91
CA MET A 33 -5.65 -31.98 5.27
C MET A 33 -4.28 -32.23 5.93
N ALA A 34 -4.05 -33.41 6.51
CA ALA A 34 -2.78 -33.75 7.15
C ALA A 34 -1.74 -34.28 6.15
N LEU A 35 -2.18 -35.06 5.15
CA LEU A 35 -1.30 -35.69 4.15
C LEU A 35 -0.74 -34.69 3.13
N VAL A 36 -1.50 -33.64 2.80
CA VAL A 36 -1.07 -32.55 1.92
C VAL A 36 0.04 -31.68 2.56
N ARG A 37 0.14 -31.66 3.90
CA ARG A 37 1.24 -30.97 4.61
C ARG A 37 2.55 -31.77 4.63
N GLU A 38 2.51 -33.08 4.45
CA GLU A 38 3.69 -33.96 4.57
C GLU A 38 4.31 -34.34 3.22
N LEU A 39 3.53 -34.32 2.11
CA LEU A 39 3.99 -34.74 0.77
C LEU A 39 4.68 -33.66 -0.07
N THR A 40 5.00 -32.48 0.48
CA THR A 40 5.62 -31.35 -0.25
C THR A 40 7.12 -31.17 0.04
N ALA A 41 7.90 -32.26 0.07
CA ALA A 41 9.36 -32.18 0.06
C ALA A 41 9.91 -32.30 -1.39
N PRO A 42 10.64 -31.29 -1.93
CA PRO A 42 11.07 -31.31 -3.33
C PRO A 42 12.46 -31.96 -3.49
N VAL A 43 12.50 -33.10 -4.16
CA VAL A 43 13.71 -33.60 -4.84
C VAL A 43 13.34 -33.68 -6.32
N PHE A 44 14.06 -32.98 -7.20
CA PHE A 44 13.95 -32.93 -8.69
C PHE A 44 13.39 -31.67 -9.40
N PHE A 45 13.28 -30.49 -8.78
CA PHE A 45 12.71 -29.28 -9.45
C PHE A 45 13.71 -28.22 -9.98
N GLY A 46 15.03 -28.41 -9.82
CA GLY A 46 15.98 -27.28 -9.88
C GLY A 46 16.32 -26.69 -11.26
N GLN A 47 16.11 -27.43 -12.36
CA GLN A 47 16.64 -27.00 -13.67
C GLN A 47 15.61 -26.20 -14.50
N GLN A 48 14.32 -26.47 -14.36
CA GLN A 48 13.25 -25.75 -15.09
C GLN A 48 12.94 -24.38 -14.47
N GLN A 49 13.02 -24.26 -13.15
CA GLN A 49 12.88 -22.97 -12.45
C GLN A 49 14.04 -22.02 -12.80
N LEU A 50 15.24 -22.57 -13.07
CA LEU A 50 16.43 -21.81 -13.47
C LEU A 50 16.23 -21.07 -14.79
N PHE A 51 15.69 -21.73 -15.82
CA PHE A 51 15.45 -21.10 -17.13
C PHE A 51 14.23 -20.18 -17.12
N ALA A 52 13.21 -20.48 -16.31
CA ALA A 52 12.03 -19.61 -16.17
C ALA A 52 12.33 -18.32 -15.40
N ALA A 53 13.25 -18.35 -14.43
CA ALA A 53 13.65 -17.17 -13.65
C ALA A 53 14.52 -16.17 -14.44
N LEU A 54 15.19 -16.61 -15.51
CA LEU A 54 16.15 -15.78 -16.29
C LEU A 54 15.55 -15.11 -17.53
N GLY A 55 14.27 -15.35 -17.83
CA GLY A 55 13.49 -14.52 -18.76
C GLY A 55 13.88 -14.48 -20.25
N THR A 56 14.95 -15.15 -20.73
CA THR A 56 15.34 -15.16 -22.16
C THR A 56 16.05 -16.47 -22.57
N THR A 57 16.14 -16.74 -23.89
CA THR A 57 16.81 -17.91 -24.47
C THR A 57 18.25 -17.66 -24.95
N ASP A 58 18.75 -16.41 -24.84
CA ASP A 58 20.01 -15.97 -25.48
C ASP A 58 21.16 -15.77 -24.46
N HIS A 59 21.29 -16.71 -23.52
CA HIS A 59 22.27 -16.62 -22.42
C HIS A 59 23.43 -17.61 -22.60
N GLU A 60 24.67 -17.16 -22.41
CA GLU A 60 25.84 -18.05 -22.27
C GLU A 60 25.85 -18.67 -20.85
N LEU A 61 25.42 -19.93 -20.73
CA LEU A 61 25.49 -20.70 -19.49
C LEU A 61 26.89 -21.33 -19.36
N VAL A 62 27.73 -20.80 -18.46
CA VAL A 62 29.02 -21.44 -18.14
C VAL A 62 28.90 -22.18 -16.81
N VAL A 63 28.79 -23.52 -16.90
CA VAL A 63 28.72 -24.39 -15.72
C VAL A 63 30.12 -24.88 -15.36
N PHE A 64 30.49 -24.71 -14.09
CA PHE A 64 31.76 -25.18 -13.57
C PHE A 64 31.53 -26.38 -12.64
N GLU A 65 32.33 -27.43 -12.82
CA GLU A 65 32.39 -28.55 -11.88
C GLU A 65 33.55 -28.34 -10.91
N VAL A 66 33.27 -28.34 -9.60
CA VAL A 66 34.29 -28.25 -8.55
C VAL A 66 34.53 -29.65 -7.99
N THR A 67 35.63 -30.29 -8.36
CA THR A 67 36.04 -31.60 -7.82
C THR A 67 37.39 -31.48 -7.13
N GLY A 68 37.39 -31.58 -5.80
CA GLY A 68 38.63 -31.50 -5.01
C GLY A 68 39.21 -30.08 -4.95
N GLN A 69 40.40 -29.89 -5.53
CA GLN A 69 41.07 -28.59 -5.73
C GLN A 69 40.94 -28.06 -7.17
N THR A 70 40.33 -28.84 -8.08
CA THR A 70 40.22 -28.49 -9.49
C THR A 70 38.82 -28.00 -9.82
N VAL A 71 38.77 -26.86 -10.53
CA VAL A 71 37.54 -26.35 -11.14
C VAL A 71 37.68 -26.47 -12.64
N LYS A 72 36.72 -27.17 -13.25
CA LYS A 72 36.75 -27.44 -14.68
C LYS A 72 35.50 -26.83 -15.31
N ARG A 73 35.70 -25.91 -16.26
CA ARG A 73 34.65 -25.43 -17.16
C ARG A 73 34.10 -26.64 -17.92
N ILE A 74 32.79 -26.86 -17.88
CA ILE A 74 32.16 -27.92 -18.65
C ILE A 74 31.94 -27.36 -20.06
N PRO A 75 32.58 -27.91 -21.10
CA PRO A 75 32.41 -27.40 -22.47
C PRO A 75 30.99 -27.68 -23.00
N GLU A 76 30.56 -26.88 -23.99
CA GLU A 76 29.22 -26.91 -24.60
C GLU A 76 28.77 -28.31 -25.09
N PRO A 77 27.46 -28.62 -25.07
CA PRO A 77 26.99 -30.01 -25.07
C PRO A 77 26.91 -30.65 -26.47
N GLY A 78 27.87 -31.52 -26.78
CA GLY A 78 27.75 -32.56 -27.83
C GLY A 78 27.31 -33.94 -27.30
N THR A 79 27.35 -34.16 -25.98
CA THR A 79 26.87 -35.38 -25.31
C THR A 79 26.39 -35.02 -23.90
N ALA A 80 25.17 -35.41 -23.54
CA ALA A 80 24.56 -35.09 -22.24
C ALA A 80 25.38 -35.70 -21.09
N PRO A 81 25.97 -34.91 -20.17
CA PRO A 81 26.62 -35.47 -19.01
C PRO A 81 25.57 -35.87 -17.97
N ARG A 82 25.62 -37.12 -17.48
CA ARG A 82 24.89 -37.54 -16.28
C ARG A 82 25.44 -36.77 -15.07
N VAL A 83 24.59 -35.94 -14.44
CA VAL A 83 24.89 -35.27 -13.16
C VAL A 83 24.85 -36.33 -12.05
N ARG A 84 26.01 -36.71 -11.51
CA ARG A 84 26.12 -37.67 -10.39
C ARG A 84 27.15 -37.26 -9.31
N SER A 85 27.59 -36.01 -9.23
CA SER A 85 28.59 -35.55 -8.24
C SER A 85 28.14 -34.32 -7.42
N GLU A 86 28.68 -34.22 -6.20
CA GLU A 86 28.12 -33.57 -5.01
C GLU A 86 28.44 -32.07 -4.82
N ALA A 87 29.01 -31.34 -5.79
CA ALA A 87 29.27 -29.90 -5.64
C ALA A 87 29.36 -29.16 -6.98
N ARG A 88 28.35 -28.36 -7.33
CA ARG A 88 28.46 -27.37 -8.42
C ARG A 88 27.86 -26.03 -8.01
N VAL A 89 28.58 -24.96 -8.33
CA VAL A 89 28.13 -23.56 -8.29
C VAL A 89 27.86 -23.17 -9.75
N VAL A 90 26.72 -22.54 -10.02
CA VAL A 90 26.33 -22.11 -11.38
C VAL A 90 26.51 -20.60 -11.45
N PHE A 91 27.31 -20.13 -12.40
CA PHE A 91 27.55 -18.71 -12.66
C PHE A 91 26.85 -18.29 -13.96
N PHE A 92 26.45 -17.02 -14.07
CA PHE A 92 25.78 -16.47 -15.26
C PHE A 92 26.57 -15.29 -15.80
N ARG A 93 26.51 -15.10 -17.12
CA ARG A 93 26.92 -13.88 -17.81
C ARG A 93 25.68 -13.31 -18.51
N ILE A 94 25.29 -12.09 -18.16
CA ILE A 94 24.19 -11.36 -18.81
C ILE A 94 24.85 -10.22 -19.59
N PRO A 95 24.79 -10.18 -20.92
CA PRO A 95 25.14 -8.98 -21.67
C PRO A 95 23.95 -8.02 -21.57
N ASP A 96 24.10 -6.89 -20.87
CA ASP A 96 23.14 -5.80 -20.97
C ASP A 96 23.36 -5.03 -22.28
N ASP A 97 22.27 -4.54 -22.89
CA ASP A 97 22.29 -3.63 -24.05
C ASP A 97 22.98 -2.27 -23.76
N CYS A 98 23.47 -2.07 -22.52
CA CYS A 98 24.02 -0.83 -21.99
C CYS A 98 25.39 -1.01 -21.27
N GLY A 99 26.27 -1.91 -21.70
CA GLY A 99 27.72 -1.86 -21.36
C GLY A 99 28.21 -2.45 -20.01
N GLU A 100 29.22 -3.32 -20.13
CA GLU A 100 30.32 -3.68 -19.21
C GLU A 100 30.10 -3.88 -17.68
N GLY A 101 29.08 -4.63 -17.27
CA GLY A 101 28.96 -5.14 -15.88
C GLY A 101 28.73 -6.66 -15.80
N TRP A 102 29.39 -7.36 -14.87
CA TRP A 102 29.09 -8.77 -14.56
C TRP A 102 28.11 -8.86 -13.39
N SER A 103 26.95 -9.50 -13.62
CA SER A 103 26.01 -9.88 -12.57
C SER A 103 26.14 -11.35 -12.23
N LEU A 104 26.69 -11.65 -11.05
CA LEU A 104 26.98 -13.00 -10.61
C LEU A 104 25.82 -13.53 -9.75
N TYR A 105 25.38 -14.78 -9.93
CA TYR A 105 24.33 -15.38 -9.10
C TYR A 105 24.78 -16.68 -8.46
N HIS A 106 24.31 -16.95 -7.25
CA HIS A 106 24.48 -18.23 -6.56
C HIS A 106 23.15 -18.97 -6.49
N PHE A 107 23.13 -20.20 -7.02
CA PHE A 107 21.99 -21.11 -6.88
C PHE A 107 22.24 -22.10 -5.74
N ASP A 108 21.47 -21.98 -4.65
CA ASP A 108 21.51 -22.93 -3.54
C ASP A 108 20.59 -24.12 -3.82
N SER A 109 21.20 -25.28 -4.10
CA SER A 109 20.49 -26.53 -4.36
C SER A 109 19.64 -27.05 -3.20
N ARG A 110 19.82 -26.56 -1.96
CA ARG A 110 19.02 -26.97 -0.79
C ARG A 110 17.77 -26.11 -0.58
N SER A 111 17.87 -24.81 -0.86
CA SER A 111 16.75 -23.87 -0.71
C SER A 111 16.04 -23.53 -2.02
N PHE A 112 16.59 -23.97 -3.17
CA PHE A 112 16.14 -23.61 -4.53
C PHE A 112 16.08 -22.09 -4.76
N GLN A 113 16.92 -21.33 -4.07
CA GLN A 113 17.00 -19.87 -4.21
C GLN A 113 18.16 -19.47 -5.14
N LEU A 114 17.86 -18.53 -6.06
CA LEU A 114 18.84 -17.81 -6.86
C LEU A 114 19.12 -16.46 -6.16
N ARG A 115 20.37 -16.18 -5.79
CA ARG A 115 20.75 -14.92 -5.12
C ARG A 115 21.77 -14.17 -5.98
N ALA A 116 21.52 -12.90 -6.27
CA ALA A 116 22.50 -12.02 -6.87
C ALA A 116 23.65 -11.77 -5.88
N LEU A 117 24.88 -11.94 -6.35
CA LEU A 117 26.11 -11.56 -5.66
C LEU A 117 26.48 -10.13 -6.07
N PRO A 118 27.39 -9.45 -5.33
CA PRO A 118 27.78 -8.08 -5.65
C PRO A 118 28.24 -7.95 -7.11
N GLU A 119 27.81 -6.88 -7.76
CA GLU A 119 28.21 -6.48 -9.10
C GLU A 119 29.74 -6.33 -9.18
N ILE A 120 30.36 -7.10 -10.09
CA ILE A 120 31.80 -7.04 -10.35
C ILE A 120 31.96 -6.11 -11.55
N LYS A 121 32.62 -4.97 -11.35
CA LYS A 121 32.99 -4.09 -12.46
C LYS A 121 34.11 -4.76 -13.23
N ALA A 122 34.02 -4.79 -14.56
CA ALA A 122 35.18 -5.18 -15.35
C ALA A 122 36.34 -4.21 -15.04
N PRO A 123 37.59 -4.68 -14.89
CA PRO A 123 38.72 -3.79 -14.73
C PRO A 123 38.75 -2.83 -15.91
N GLU A 124 38.69 -1.51 -15.64
CA GLU A 124 38.82 -0.50 -16.67
C GLU A 124 40.16 -0.72 -17.37
N ALA A 125 40.14 -0.90 -18.69
CA ALA A 125 41.32 -1.17 -19.49
C ALA A 125 42.29 0.04 -19.44
N GLY A 126 43.15 0.09 -18.42
CA GLY A 126 44.04 1.23 -18.23
C GLY A 126 44.98 1.21 -17.03
N ASP A 127 44.74 0.41 -15.98
CA ASP A 127 45.62 0.36 -14.80
C ASP A 127 46.29 -1.02 -14.65
N GLU A 128 47.57 -1.11 -15.00
CA GLU A 128 48.44 -2.29 -14.81
C GLU A 128 48.84 -2.49 -13.32
N SER A 129 47.86 -2.51 -12.41
CA SER A 129 48.08 -2.91 -11.01
C SER A 129 47.44 -4.28 -10.75
N GLU A 130 48.25 -5.25 -10.31
CA GLU A 130 47.91 -6.64 -10.01
C GLU A 130 46.84 -6.79 -8.90
N SER A 131 45.58 -6.46 -9.18
CA SER A 131 44.46 -6.94 -8.36
C SER A 131 43.52 -7.78 -9.20
N SER A 132 43.77 -9.09 -9.23
CA SER A 132 42.72 -10.06 -9.57
C SER A 132 41.55 -9.84 -8.60
N ASP A 133 40.41 -9.38 -9.10
CA ASP A 133 39.22 -9.21 -8.28
C ASP A 133 38.83 -10.59 -7.71
N SER A 134 38.87 -10.72 -6.38
CA SER A 134 38.57 -11.97 -5.69
C SER A 134 37.33 -11.80 -4.83
N PHE A 135 36.42 -12.77 -4.87
CA PHE A 135 35.21 -12.77 -4.04
C PHE A 135 35.09 -14.05 -3.21
N VAL A 136 34.32 -13.97 -2.13
CA VAL A 136 34.19 -15.02 -1.11
C VAL A 136 32.74 -15.49 -1.01
N VAL A 137 32.55 -16.81 -0.88
CA VAL A 137 31.24 -17.44 -0.62
C VAL A 137 31.34 -18.36 0.60
N PHE A 138 30.40 -18.26 1.53
CA PHE A 138 30.30 -19.16 2.68
C PHE A 138 29.21 -20.21 2.48
N LYS A 139 29.50 -21.49 2.78
CA LYS A 139 28.56 -22.60 2.63
C LYS A 139 28.65 -23.60 3.78
N ALA A 140 27.50 -24.05 4.30
CA ALA A 140 27.44 -25.14 5.25
C ALA A 140 27.54 -26.49 4.51
N LEU A 141 28.61 -27.24 4.74
CA LEU A 141 28.90 -28.55 4.12
C LEU A 141 29.01 -29.64 5.18
N SER A 142 28.66 -30.89 4.83
CA SER A 142 28.91 -32.04 5.72
C SER A 142 30.40 -32.16 6.03
N ARG A 143 30.77 -32.42 7.29
CA ARG A 143 32.17 -32.63 7.70
C ARG A 143 32.83 -33.81 6.98
N THR A 144 32.05 -34.81 6.58
CA THR A 144 32.54 -36.02 5.89
C THR A 144 32.61 -35.85 4.37
N GLY A 145 32.05 -34.75 3.84
CA GLY A 145 31.91 -34.51 2.40
C GLY A 145 30.95 -35.46 1.69
N ARG A 146 30.27 -36.35 2.42
CA ARG A 146 29.22 -37.26 1.93
C ARG A 146 27.89 -36.89 2.60
N TRP A 147 26.79 -37.17 1.91
CA TRP A 147 25.45 -36.92 2.47
C TRP A 147 24.74 -38.25 2.74
N LEU A 148 24.47 -38.55 4.01
CA LEU A 148 23.56 -39.63 4.42
C LEU A 148 22.32 -39.01 5.10
N PRO A 149 21.10 -39.44 4.78
CA PRO A 149 19.90 -38.99 5.49
C PRO A 149 20.04 -39.28 7.00
N GLY A 150 20.07 -38.23 7.83
CA GLY A 150 20.20 -38.33 9.28
C GLY A 150 21.56 -37.91 9.88
N GLU A 151 22.55 -37.51 9.06
CA GLU A 151 23.81 -36.95 9.58
C GLU A 151 23.66 -35.48 10.02
N GLN A 152 23.92 -35.22 11.31
CA GLN A 152 23.82 -33.95 12.05
C GLN A 152 25.20 -33.30 12.28
N ASP A 153 26.05 -33.16 11.25
CA ASP A 153 27.41 -32.64 11.47
C ASP A 153 27.88 -31.74 10.30
N LEU A 154 27.28 -30.55 10.20
CA LEU A 154 27.64 -29.51 9.23
C LEU A 154 28.84 -28.65 9.69
N ALA A 155 29.62 -28.14 8.73
CA ALA A 155 30.69 -27.18 8.93
C ALA A 155 30.53 -26.00 7.96
N LEU A 156 30.74 -24.77 8.42
CA LEU A 156 30.79 -23.61 7.56
C LEU A 156 32.15 -23.55 6.85
N VAL A 157 32.11 -23.44 5.53
CA VAL A 157 33.30 -23.43 4.67
C VAL A 157 33.29 -22.15 3.85
N ARG A 158 34.41 -21.41 3.93
CA ARG A 158 34.74 -20.29 3.07
C ARG A 158 35.30 -20.81 1.75
N LEU A 159 34.75 -20.34 0.63
CA LEU A 159 35.23 -20.61 -0.72
C LEU A 159 35.68 -19.28 -1.32
N ARG A 160 36.94 -19.18 -1.74
CA ARG A 160 37.50 -18.00 -2.42
C ARG A 160 37.56 -18.27 -3.92
N PHE A 161 37.15 -17.28 -4.70
CA PHE A 161 37.25 -17.27 -6.14
C PHE A 161 38.03 -16.03 -6.59
N GLU A 162 38.79 -16.14 -7.65
CA GLU A 162 39.56 -15.07 -8.30
C GLU A 162 39.05 -14.95 -9.74
N VAL A 163 38.84 -13.73 -10.21
CA VAL A 163 38.55 -13.42 -11.60
C VAL A 163 39.89 -13.07 -12.24
N ASP A 164 40.28 -13.81 -13.28
CA ASP A 164 41.50 -13.50 -14.03
C ASP A 164 41.25 -12.36 -15.04
N ASP A 165 42.33 -11.90 -15.68
CA ASP A 165 42.31 -10.77 -16.64
C ASP A 165 41.42 -11.04 -17.88
N GLU A 166 41.03 -12.30 -18.12
CA GLU A 166 40.14 -12.71 -19.21
C GLU A 166 38.66 -12.78 -18.75
N GLY A 167 38.39 -12.49 -17.47
CA GLY A 167 37.07 -12.58 -16.86
C GLY A 167 36.68 -14.01 -16.46
N GLU A 168 37.60 -14.98 -16.49
CA GLU A 168 37.31 -16.35 -16.04
C GLU A 168 37.43 -16.46 -14.51
N ILE A 169 36.40 -17.04 -13.90
CA ILE A 169 36.31 -17.26 -12.45
C ILE A 169 37.04 -18.57 -12.11
N ARG A 170 38.14 -18.44 -11.36
CA ARG A 170 38.92 -19.57 -10.84
C ARG A 170 38.68 -19.72 -9.35
N PHE A 171 38.57 -20.97 -8.89
CA PHE A 171 38.54 -21.24 -7.46
C PHE A 171 39.94 -21.14 -6.88
N ALA A 172 40.14 -20.16 -5.99
CA ALA A 172 41.41 -19.84 -5.37
C ALA A 172 41.65 -20.66 -4.09
N GLY A 173 40.60 -21.11 -3.40
CA GLY A 173 40.78 -22.00 -2.26
C GLY A 173 39.53 -22.20 -1.40
N LYS A 174 39.59 -23.21 -0.53
CA LYS A 174 38.60 -23.43 0.54
C LYS A 174 39.25 -23.42 1.91
N LYS A 175 38.58 -22.81 2.88
CA LYS A 175 38.99 -22.81 4.28
C LYS A 175 37.78 -23.10 5.16
N LYS A 176 37.89 -24.10 6.04
CA LYS A 176 36.85 -24.38 7.04
C LYS A 176 36.93 -23.27 8.11
N VAL A 177 35.79 -22.66 8.42
CA VAL A 177 35.68 -21.73 9.56
C VAL A 177 35.78 -22.58 10.83
N ARG A 178 36.73 -22.26 11.68
CA ARG A 178 37.00 -23.03 12.90
C ARG A 178 36.12 -22.54 14.03
N ASP A 179 35.96 -23.39 15.05
CA ASP A 179 35.42 -22.99 16.36
C ASP A 179 33.97 -22.48 16.35
N ILE A 180 33.15 -22.93 15.39
CA ILE A 180 31.69 -22.70 15.41
C ILE A 180 31.04 -23.62 16.44
N PRO A 181 30.39 -23.08 17.50
CA PRO A 181 29.61 -23.87 18.45
C PRO A 181 28.28 -24.30 17.84
N GLY A 182 28.09 -25.60 17.60
CA GLY A 182 26.87 -26.16 17.00
C GLY A 182 26.92 -26.32 15.47
N GLU A 183 25.76 -26.62 14.88
CA GLU A 183 25.58 -26.82 13.45
C GLU A 183 25.19 -25.52 12.72
N PRO A 184 25.99 -25.01 11.79
CA PRO A 184 25.65 -23.81 11.04
C PRO A 184 24.54 -24.06 10.01
N VAL A 185 23.54 -23.19 10.00
CA VAL A 185 22.34 -23.20 9.15
C VAL A 185 22.16 -21.83 8.50
N LEU A 186 21.87 -21.83 7.19
CA LEU A 186 21.42 -20.65 6.41
C LEU A 186 22.33 -19.40 6.49
N PRO A 187 23.48 -19.38 5.78
CA PRO A 187 24.28 -18.16 5.69
C PRO A 187 23.59 -17.06 4.85
N VAL A 188 23.68 -15.82 5.31
CA VAL A 188 23.23 -14.58 4.65
C VAL A 188 24.40 -13.61 4.59
N HIS A 189 24.75 -13.15 3.39
CA HIS A 189 25.80 -12.15 3.19
C HIS A 189 25.16 -10.76 3.12
N LEU A 190 25.65 -9.81 3.92
CA LEU A 190 25.24 -8.41 3.84
C LEU A 190 26.18 -7.61 2.94
N ARG A 191 25.63 -6.69 2.15
CA ARG A 191 26.37 -5.88 1.18
C ARG A 191 27.06 -4.73 1.93
N GLY A 192 28.39 -4.60 1.77
CA GLY A 192 29.16 -3.50 2.37
C GLY A 192 29.67 -3.71 3.79
N ALA A 193 29.36 -4.83 4.43
CA ALA A 193 29.76 -5.12 5.82
C ALA A 193 31.04 -5.94 5.97
N GLY A 194 31.52 -6.60 4.90
CA GLY A 194 32.68 -7.50 4.96
C GLY A 194 32.48 -8.74 5.85
N ARG A 195 31.24 -9.09 6.17
CA ARG A 195 30.88 -10.20 7.08
C ARG A 195 29.75 -11.06 6.51
N ALA A 196 29.78 -12.36 6.84
CA ALA A 196 28.73 -13.33 6.56
C ALA A 196 28.07 -13.76 7.87
N PHE A 197 26.74 -13.64 7.93
CA PHE A 197 25.93 -13.98 9.10
C PHE A 197 25.28 -15.35 8.92
N PHE A 198 25.11 -16.12 9.99
CA PHE A 198 24.51 -17.45 9.95
C PHE A 198 23.92 -17.83 11.31
N LEU A 199 22.98 -18.77 11.32
CA LEU A 199 22.50 -19.39 12.57
C LEU A 199 23.37 -20.59 12.90
N SER A 200 23.73 -20.78 14.15
CA SER A 200 24.35 -22.01 14.64
C SER A 200 23.41 -22.69 15.62
N ARG A 201 23.04 -23.94 15.36
CA ARG A 201 22.09 -24.68 16.20
C ARG A 201 22.83 -25.64 17.12
N ASP A 202 22.59 -25.57 18.42
CA ASP A 202 23.15 -26.53 19.38
C ASP A 202 22.40 -27.88 19.35
N ASN A 203 22.90 -28.85 20.12
CA ASN A 203 22.32 -30.20 20.21
C ASN A 203 20.94 -30.22 20.90
N GLU A 204 20.57 -29.16 21.61
CA GLU A 204 19.28 -29.02 22.29
C GLU A 204 18.24 -28.29 21.42
N GLY A 205 18.65 -27.87 20.21
CA GLY A 205 17.81 -27.16 19.24
C GLY A 205 17.82 -25.64 19.39
N GLY A 206 18.59 -25.09 20.33
CA GLY A 206 18.79 -23.65 20.50
C GLY A 206 19.55 -23.06 19.32
N SER A 207 19.10 -21.93 18.81
CA SER A 207 19.75 -21.24 17.68
C SER A 207 20.53 -20.02 18.19
N THR A 208 21.79 -19.89 17.80
CA THR A 208 22.68 -18.76 18.08
C THR A 208 22.93 -17.98 16.79
N LEU A 209 22.75 -16.65 16.79
CA LEU A 209 23.11 -15.84 15.63
C LEU A 209 24.59 -15.49 15.70
N MET A 210 25.34 -15.86 14.65
CA MET A 210 26.78 -15.63 14.54
C MET A 210 27.11 -14.89 13.24
N SER A 211 28.27 -14.25 13.22
CA SER A 211 28.88 -13.77 11.98
C SER A 211 30.34 -14.15 11.91
N VAL A 212 30.85 -14.18 10.68
CA VAL A 212 32.28 -14.33 10.41
C VAL A 212 32.70 -13.28 9.39
N ASP A 213 33.89 -12.72 9.55
CA ASP A 213 34.48 -11.85 8.53
C ASP A 213 34.72 -12.59 7.20
N GLU A 214 34.99 -11.83 6.14
CA GLU A 214 35.33 -12.37 4.82
C GLU A 214 36.55 -13.29 4.84
N ALA A 215 37.46 -13.17 5.82
CA ALA A 215 38.61 -14.04 5.96
C ALA A 215 38.23 -15.44 6.50
N GLY A 216 37.09 -15.55 7.19
CA GLY A 216 36.68 -16.77 7.88
C GLY A 216 37.39 -16.94 9.23
N GLU A 217 37.90 -15.87 9.82
CA GLU A 217 38.79 -15.88 10.99
C GLU A 217 38.17 -15.19 12.21
N ASP A 218 37.45 -14.09 12.01
CA ASP A 218 36.83 -13.33 13.10
C ASP A 218 35.37 -13.76 13.31
N LEU A 219 35.18 -14.81 14.10
CA LEU A 219 33.87 -15.30 14.50
C LEU A 219 33.32 -14.44 15.64
N SER A 220 32.15 -13.84 15.45
CA SER A 220 31.46 -13.07 16.49
C SER A 220 30.07 -13.63 16.74
N THR A 221 29.72 -13.77 18.02
CA THR A 221 28.37 -14.12 18.45
C THR A 221 27.58 -12.85 18.70
N HIS A 222 26.42 -12.73 18.09
CA HIS A 222 25.56 -11.55 18.22
C HIS A 222 24.38 -11.78 19.16
N LEU A 223 23.89 -13.02 19.25
CA LEU A 223 22.76 -13.36 20.11
C LEU A 223 22.83 -14.84 20.55
N GLU A 224 22.91 -15.06 21.87
CA GLU A 224 22.72 -16.37 22.51
C GLU A 224 21.37 -16.35 23.24
N GLU A 225 20.33 -16.96 22.67
CA GLU A 225 19.05 -17.08 23.36
C GLU A 225 18.92 -18.44 24.05
N GLY A 226 18.80 -18.43 25.38
CA GLY A 226 18.37 -19.61 26.13
C GLY A 226 16.93 -20.01 25.75
N ALA A 227 16.77 -21.23 25.24
CA ALA A 227 15.52 -21.92 24.96
C ALA A 227 14.57 -21.30 23.88
N GLY A 228 15.08 -20.44 22.99
CA GLY A 228 14.32 -19.92 21.84
C GLY A 228 14.86 -20.46 20.51
N THR A 229 13.97 -20.82 19.57
CA THR A 229 14.37 -21.25 18.23
C THR A 229 14.37 -20.03 17.30
N ILE A 230 15.54 -19.46 16.98
CA ILE A 230 15.64 -18.55 15.84
C ILE A 230 15.38 -19.38 14.58
N SER A 231 14.31 -19.04 13.85
CA SER A 231 13.80 -19.86 12.74
C SER A 231 14.30 -19.36 11.38
N ARG A 232 14.49 -18.05 11.19
CA ARG A 232 14.84 -17.44 9.88
C ARG A 232 15.60 -16.11 10.02
N ILE A 233 16.41 -15.77 9.01
CA ILE A 233 17.11 -14.48 8.87
C ILE A 233 16.74 -13.85 7.51
N TYR A 234 16.42 -12.56 7.49
CA TYR A 234 16.05 -11.77 6.32
C TYR A 234 16.97 -10.57 6.15
N SER A 235 17.09 -10.06 4.92
CA SER A 235 17.67 -8.74 4.67
C SER A 235 16.81 -7.95 3.70
N ASP A 236 16.44 -6.72 4.08
CA ASP A 236 15.48 -5.86 3.35
C ASP A 236 16.11 -5.24 2.08
N ASP A 237 17.38 -4.84 2.19
CA ASP A 237 18.16 -4.13 1.17
C ASP A 237 19.63 -4.59 1.11
N GLY A 238 20.01 -5.62 1.89
CA GLY A 238 21.40 -6.03 2.09
C GLY A 238 22.12 -5.30 3.23
N SER A 239 21.46 -4.39 3.96
CA SER A 239 22.04 -3.59 5.05
C SER A 239 21.48 -3.91 6.44
N THR A 240 20.31 -4.55 6.55
CA THR A 240 19.70 -4.85 7.86
C THR A 240 19.34 -6.33 7.95
N LEU A 241 19.62 -6.98 9.09
CA LEU A 241 19.14 -8.35 9.35
C LEU A 241 17.92 -8.35 10.26
N VAL A 242 16.92 -9.14 9.87
CA VAL A 242 15.71 -9.38 10.65
C VAL A 242 15.54 -10.87 10.90
N PHE A 243 15.31 -11.30 12.13
CA PHE A 243 15.08 -12.71 12.44
C PHE A 243 13.89 -12.94 13.39
N GLU A 244 13.27 -14.12 13.29
CA GLU A 244 12.08 -14.55 14.02
C GLU A 244 12.45 -15.64 15.04
N SER A 245 11.98 -15.53 16.28
CA SER A 245 12.14 -16.56 17.32
C SER A 245 10.79 -17.21 17.66
N ASP A 246 10.71 -18.55 17.58
CA ASP A 246 9.52 -19.35 17.92
C ASP A 246 9.50 -19.75 19.41
N LYS A 247 9.18 -18.81 20.31
CA LYS A 247 8.73 -19.17 21.67
C LYS A 247 7.21 -19.37 21.65
N PRO A 248 6.65 -20.33 22.42
CA PRO A 248 5.19 -20.53 22.46
C PRO A 248 4.47 -19.23 22.83
N GLY A 249 3.84 -18.59 21.84
CA GLY A 249 3.03 -17.37 22.02
C GLY A 249 3.68 -16.02 21.62
N TYR A 250 4.92 -15.98 21.10
CA TYR A 250 5.60 -14.71 20.78
C TYR A 250 6.39 -14.80 19.47
N GLN A 251 6.16 -13.85 18.54
CA GLN A 251 7.11 -13.51 17.47
C GLN A 251 7.91 -12.29 17.96
N ALA A 252 9.24 -12.32 17.84
CA ALA A 252 10.09 -11.16 18.08
C ALA A 252 10.89 -10.85 16.81
N LEU A 253 10.94 -9.57 16.42
CA LEU A 253 11.70 -9.07 15.28
C LEU A 253 12.92 -8.32 15.81
N TYR A 254 14.10 -8.78 15.43
CA TYR A 254 15.37 -8.17 15.84
C TYR A 254 15.95 -7.37 14.67
N ARG A 255 16.58 -6.21 14.94
CA ARG A 255 17.34 -5.46 13.94
C ARG A 255 18.82 -5.51 14.28
N LEU A 256 19.64 -6.04 13.37
CA LEU A 256 21.10 -6.02 13.50
C LEU A 256 21.72 -4.86 12.71
N ASP A 257 22.60 -4.09 13.33
CA ASP A 257 23.52 -3.21 12.63
C ASP A 257 24.58 -4.06 11.92
N PRO A 258 24.74 -3.91 10.59
CA PRO A 258 25.61 -4.75 9.79
C PRO A 258 27.11 -4.47 10.05
N VAL A 259 27.46 -3.27 10.50
CA VAL A 259 28.85 -2.81 10.67
C VAL A 259 29.33 -3.14 12.08
N THR A 260 28.54 -2.79 13.10
CA THR A 260 28.93 -2.99 14.50
C THR A 260 28.59 -4.38 15.00
N GLY A 261 27.64 -5.06 14.33
CA GLY A 261 27.06 -6.31 14.83
C GLY A 261 26.20 -6.10 16.09
N GLU A 262 25.98 -4.86 16.51
CA GLU A 262 25.11 -4.54 17.62
C GLU A 262 23.66 -4.76 17.21
N VAL A 263 22.90 -5.42 18.08
CA VAL A 263 21.43 -5.47 17.96
C VAL A 263 20.92 -4.10 18.40
N ALA A 264 20.89 -3.15 17.47
CA ALA A 264 20.55 -1.76 17.78
C ALA A 264 19.09 -1.58 18.23
N ASP A 265 18.21 -2.54 17.91
CA ASP A 265 16.80 -2.54 18.33
C ASP A 265 16.44 -3.91 18.91
N TYR A 266 16.90 -4.16 20.15
CA TYR A 266 16.32 -5.19 21.01
C TYR A 266 14.94 -4.70 21.46
N ARG A 267 13.92 -4.87 20.60
CA ARG A 267 12.53 -4.70 21.05
C ARG A 267 11.96 -6.06 21.34
N ARG A 268 12.20 -6.52 22.58
CA ARG A 268 11.34 -7.52 23.20
C ARG A 268 9.91 -7.03 22.97
N ILE A 269 9.14 -7.79 22.17
CA ILE A 269 7.73 -7.49 21.89
C ILE A 269 6.95 -7.88 23.14
N GLU A 270 7.16 -7.13 24.22
CA GLU A 270 6.30 -7.15 25.39
C GLU A 270 5.21 -6.11 25.16
N ALA A 271 3.96 -6.57 25.18
CA ALA A 271 2.75 -5.84 24.82
C ALA A 271 2.48 -4.52 25.61
N GLU A 272 3.39 -4.06 26.46
CA GLU A 272 3.12 -3.03 27.47
C GLU A 272 3.26 -1.59 26.97
N THR A 273 4.08 -1.28 25.96
CA THR A 273 4.37 0.14 25.61
C THR A 273 3.55 0.76 24.49
N GLY A 274 2.68 0.02 23.80
CA GLY A 274 1.70 0.58 22.85
C GLY A 274 2.24 1.20 21.54
N GLU A 275 3.54 1.51 21.44
CA GLU A 275 4.22 1.93 20.18
C GLU A 275 4.57 0.74 19.27
N GLN A 276 4.52 -0.49 19.80
CA GLN A 276 5.15 -1.69 19.22
C GLN A 276 4.26 -2.49 18.25
N SER A 277 3.01 -2.07 18.02
CA SER A 277 2.04 -2.81 17.19
C SER A 277 2.06 -2.47 15.69
N ARG A 278 3.09 -1.75 15.21
CA ARG A 278 3.02 -1.03 13.92
C ARG A 278 3.68 -1.74 12.74
N TYR A 279 4.24 -2.92 12.92
CA TYR A 279 4.89 -3.67 11.84
C TYR A 279 4.10 -4.93 11.53
N ILE A 280 3.75 -5.16 10.26
CA ILE A 280 3.08 -6.38 9.81
C ILE A 280 4.04 -7.15 8.90
N LEU A 281 4.11 -8.47 9.08
CA LEU A 281 4.73 -9.37 8.12
C LEU A 281 3.80 -9.53 6.90
N ARG A 282 4.31 -9.23 5.71
CA ARG A 282 3.61 -9.39 4.43
C ARG A 282 4.42 -10.29 3.53
N SER A 283 3.82 -11.32 2.94
CA SER A 283 4.49 -12.04 1.86
C SER A 283 4.44 -11.22 0.56
N ARG A 284 5.58 -10.71 0.10
CA ARG A 284 5.79 -10.21 -1.25
C ARG A 284 6.16 -11.38 -2.14
N TYR A 285 5.38 -11.60 -3.19
CA TYR A 285 5.73 -12.59 -4.21
C TYR A 285 6.61 -11.90 -5.24
N VAL A 286 7.88 -12.29 -5.30
CA VAL A 286 8.82 -11.91 -6.36
C VAL A 286 9.15 -13.20 -7.10
N ASP A 287 8.87 -13.23 -8.41
CA ASP A 287 9.12 -14.39 -9.28
C ASP A 287 8.49 -15.70 -8.79
N GLY A 288 7.25 -15.63 -8.27
CA GLY A 288 6.52 -16.78 -7.76
C GLY A 288 6.98 -17.28 -6.39
N THR A 289 8.02 -16.68 -5.81
CA THR A 289 8.54 -17.03 -4.49
C THR A 289 8.03 -16.04 -3.44
N ALA A 290 7.37 -16.54 -2.40
CA ALA A 290 6.91 -15.72 -1.28
C ALA A 290 8.11 -15.31 -0.40
N SER A 291 8.46 -14.03 -0.42
CA SER A 291 9.42 -13.41 0.49
C SER A 291 8.67 -12.57 1.52
N PRO A 292 8.81 -12.82 2.83
CA PRO A 292 8.21 -11.95 3.84
C PRO A 292 8.91 -10.58 3.83
N VAL A 293 8.13 -9.52 3.91
CA VAL A 293 8.51 -8.11 3.96
C VAL A 293 7.83 -7.52 5.19
N VAL A 294 8.59 -6.79 5.99
CA VAL A 294 8.06 -6.08 7.16
C VAL A 294 7.53 -4.73 6.68
N VAL A 295 6.22 -4.51 6.78
CA VAL A 295 5.61 -3.23 6.40
C VAL A 295 5.22 -2.46 7.65
N ARG A 296 5.71 -1.23 7.78
CA ARG A 296 5.26 -0.30 8.82
C ARG A 296 3.88 0.24 8.44
N VAL A 297 2.91 0.04 9.33
CA VAL A 297 1.56 0.61 9.25
C VAL A 297 1.64 2.06 9.71
N PRO A 298 1.19 3.03 8.90
CA PRO A 298 1.03 4.41 9.32
C PRO A 298 0.14 4.52 10.56
N GLU A 299 0.38 5.52 11.41
CA GLU A 299 -0.51 5.79 12.56
C GLU A 299 -1.90 6.19 12.09
N THR A 300 -1.94 7.03 11.07
CA THR A 300 -3.15 7.51 10.42
C THR A 300 -3.30 6.82 9.08
N LEU A 301 -4.41 6.10 8.89
CA LEU A 301 -4.73 5.42 7.64
C LEU A 301 -5.77 6.23 6.86
N GLY A 302 -5.45 6.57 5.62
CA GLY A 302 -6.44 7.01 4.65
C GLY A 302 -7.21 5.83 4.06
N VAL A 303 -8.25 6.14 3.29
CA VAL A 303 -9.08 5.11 2.63
C VAL A 303 -8.25 4.23 1.68
N ARG A 304 -7.19 4.79 1.08
CA ARG A 304 -6.29 4.06 0.16
C ARG A 304 -5.47 3.01 0.88
N GLU A 305 -4.88 3.37 2.02
CA GLU A 305 -4.10 2.47 2.86
C GLU A 305 -4.99 1.35 3.40
N VAL A 306 -6.21 1.68 3.83
CA VAL A 306 -7.21 0.69 4.26
C VAL A 306 -7.54 -0.30 3.13
N ALA A 307 -7.86 0.17 1.92
CA ALA A 307 -8.18 -0.69 0.79
C ALA A 307 -7.00 -1.60 0.40
N ALA A 308 -5.77 -1.07 0.46
CA ALA A 308 -4.55 -1.82 0.20
C ALA A 308 -4.30 -2.90 1.28
N LEU A 309 -4.48 -2.57 2.56
CA LEU A 309 -4.34 -3.51 3.68
C LEU A 309 -5.38 -4.63 3.60
N VAL A 310 -6.65 -4.31 3.36
CA VAL A 310 -7.72 -5.31 3.19
C VAL A 310 -7.40 -6.24 2.03
N THR A 311 -7.01 -5.68 0.88
CA THR A 311 -6.62 -6.49 -0.27
C THR A 311 -5.44 -7.39 0.09
N ALA A 312 -4.44 -6.90 0.81
CA ALA A 312 -3.23 -7.66 1.12
C ALA A 312 -3.45 -8.73 2.20
N GLN A 313 -4.10 -8.39 3.31
CA GLN A 313 -4.03 -9.10 4.58
C GLN A 313 -5.36 -9.67 5.07
N ASN A 314 -6.48 -9.39 4.40
CA ASN A 314 -7.76 -9.94 4.83
C ASN A 314 -7.73 -11.50 4.76
N PRO A 315 -8.17 -12.19 5.83
CA PRO A 315 -8.08 -13.66 5.90
C PRO A 315 -8.98 -14.35 4.86
N GLU A 316 -10.16 -13.80 4.56
CA GLU A 316 -11.09 -14.36 3.60
C GLU A 316 -10.58 -14.19 2.16
N VAL A 317 -9.97 -13.03 1.86
CA VAL A 317 -9.24 -12.82 0.59
C VAL A 317 -8.08 -13.82 0.46
N SER A 318 -7.35 -14.07 1.55
CA SER A 318 -6.23 -15.03 1.56
C SER A 318 -6.71 -16.47 1.32
N LEU A 319 -7.85 -16.86 1.88
CA LEU A 319 -8.48 -18.15 1.59
C LEU A 319 -8.82 -18.28 0.10
N LYS A 320 -9.38 -17.23 -0.53
CA LYS A 320 -9.68 -17.24 -1.98
C LYS A 320 -8.43 -17.26 -2.85
N ARG A 321 -7.30 -16.73 -2.38
CA ARG A 321 -6.01 -16.90 -3.07
C ARG A 321 -5.53 -18.36 -3.02
N ALA A 322 -5.71 -19.03 -1.89
CA ALA A 322 -5.37 -20.46 -1.77
C ALA A 322 -6.24 -21.31 -2.70
N GLU A 323 -7.54 -21.02 -2.81
CA GLU A 323 -8.44 -21.66 -3.78
C GLU A 323 -7.95 -21.46 -5.23
N LEU A 324 -7.57 -20.24 -5.60
CA LEU A 324 -6.99 -19.95 -6.92
C LEU A 324 -5.69 -20.73 -7.16
N ALA A 325 -4.80 -20.77 -6.17
CA ALA A 325 -3.54 -21.52 -6.27
C ALA A 325 -3.80 -23.02 -6.49
N ALA A 326 -4.76 -23.62 -5.76
CA ALA A 326 -5.16 -25.01 -5.96
C ALA A 326 -5.71 -25.25 -7.38
N SER A 327 -6.57 -24.36 -7.89
CA SER A 327 -7.06 -24.46 -9.27
C SER A 327 -5.96 -24.31 -10.32
N LEU A 328 -4.92 -23.53 -10.07
CA LEU A 328 -3.75 -23.44 -10.97
C LEU A 328 -2.92 -24.72 -10.97
N VAL A 329 -2.81 -25.41 -9.82
CA VAL A 329 -2.19 -26.75 -9.75
C VAL A 329 -3.00 -27.76 -10.57
N GLU A 330 -4.33 -27.72 -10.50
CA GLU A 330 -5.20 -28.57 -11.34
C GLU A 330 -4.98 -28.33 -12.84
N VAL A 331 -4.75 -27.08 -13.26
CA VAL A 331 -4.36 -26.76 -14.65
C VAL A 331 -3.06 -27.46 -15.03
N GLY A 332 -2.05 -27.42 -14.16
CA GLY A 332 -0.78 -28.11 -14.37
C GLY A 332 -0.99 -29.63 -14.55
N ILE A 333 -1.73 -30.24 -13.62
CA ILE A 333 -2.06 -31.67 -13.66
C ILE A 333 -2.82 -32.05 -14.94
N ALA A 334 -3.83 -31.26 -15.33
CA ALA A 334 -4.60 -31.49 -16.54
C ALA A 334 -3.78 -31.34 -17.83
N THR A 335 -2.62 -30.68 -17.76
CA THR A 335 -1.69 -30.55 -18.90
C THR A 335 -0.84 -31.81 -19.07
N LEU A 336 -0.49 -32.52 -17.99
CA LEU A 336 0.43 -33.67 -18.01
C LEU A 336 0.04 -34.75 -19.04
N PRO A 337 -1.24 -35.15 -19.20
CA PRO A 337 -1.63 -36.16 -20.18
C PRO A 337 -1.43 -35.77 -21.65
N ASN A 338 -1.11 -34.50 -21.95
CA ASN A 338 -0.76 -34.05 -23.31
C ASN A 338 0.71 -34.33 -23.65
N TYR A 339 1.53 -34.75 -22.69
CA TYR A 339 2.95 -35.01 -22.87
C TYR A 339 3.31 -36.47 -22.58
N PRO A 340 4.41 -36.97 -23.19
CA PRO A 340 4.93 -38.28 -22.86
C PRO A 340 5.34 -38.31 -21.39
N SER A 341 4.83 -39.29 -20.66
CA SER A 341 5.18 -39.50 -19.25
C SER A 341 6.34 -40.48 -19.18
N PHE A 342 7.44 -40.05 -18.58
CA PHE A 342 8.55 -40.92 -18.27
C PHE A 342 8.35 -41.49 -16.87
N TYR A 343 8.51 -42.79 -16.73
CA TYR A 343 8.38 -43.47 -15.45
C TYR A 343 9.52 -44.46 -15.25
N PHE A 344 9.86 -44.67 -13.97
CA PHE A 344 10.87 -45.63 -13.54
C PHE A 344 10.27 -46.48 -12.44
N GLU A 345 10.29 -47.80 -12.64
CA GLU A 345 9.85 -48.77 -11.66
C GLU A 345 11.01 -49.69 -11.30
N LEU A 346 11.16 -49.97 -10.01
CA LEU A 346 12.12 -50.95 -9.51
C LEU A 346 11.36 -51.92 -8.63
N GLY A 347 11.19 -53.15 -9.11
CA GLY A 347 10.48 -54.21 -8.45
C GLY A 347 11.39 -55.36 -8.06
N THR A 348 10.98 -56.13 -7.05
CA THR A 348 11.55 -57.46 -6.80
C THR A 348 10.43 -58.48 -6.77
N VAL A 349 10.46 -59.44 -7.69
CA VAL A 349 9.48 -60.51 -7.74
C VAL A 349 10.09 -61.76 -7.13
N SER A 350 9.63 -62.14 -5.95
CA SER A 350 9.99 -63.43 -5.35
C SER A 350 8.96 -64.48 -5.74
N GLN A 351 9.31 -65.34 -6.70
CA GLN A 351 8.47 -66.48 -7.06
C GLN A 351 8.88 -67.69 -6.20
N ALA A 352 7.94 -68.18 -5.40
CA ALA A 352 8.03 -69.46 -4.73
C ALA A 352 6.83 -70.30 -5.20
N GLY A 353 7.09 -71.33 -6.01
CA GLY A 353 6.05 -72.16 -6.59
C GLY A 353 6.50 -73.59 -6.84
N LEU A 354 5.57 -74.54 -6.71
CA LEU A 354 5.70 -75.91 -7.20
C LEU A 354 5.35 -75.89 -8.70
N PHE A 355 6.35 -75.99 -9.57
CA PHE A 355 6.10 -76.25 -10.98
C PHE A 355 5.57 -77.68 -11.12
N ASN A 356 4.44 -77.84 -11.83
CA ASN A 356 3.63 -79.06 -11.90
C ASN A 356 4.31 -80.27 -12.59
N ASP A 357 5.62 -80.25 -12.81
CA ASP A 357 6.33 -81.36 -13.44
C ASP A 357 7.70 -81.71 -12.83
N GLN A 358 8.19 -81.01 -11.79
CA GLN A 358 9.40 -81.44 -11.07
C GLN A 358 9.30 -81.20 -9.55
N THR A 359 9.63 -82.23 -8.77
CA THR A 359 9.51 -82.34 -7.30
C THR A 359 10.46 -81.45 -6.49
N SER A 360 10.94 -80.34 -7.05
CA SER A 360 11.93 -79.45 -6.42
C SER A 360 11.33 -78.06 -6.17
N PHE A 361 11.26 -77.68 -4.89
CA PHE A 361 10.95 -76.31 -4.45
C PHE A 361 12.08 -75.38 -4.88
N PHE A 362 11.80 -74.42 -5.76
CA PHE A 362 12.72 -73.34 -6.08
C PHE A 362 12.11 -72.01 -5.61
N SER A 363 12.89 -71.27 -4.83
CA SER A 363 12.66 -69.84 -4.59
C SER A 363 13.65 -69.09 -5.47
N GLN A 364 13.14 -68.23 -6.36
CA GLN A 364 13.97 -67.28 -7.09
C GLN A 364 13.43 -65.88 -6.83
N THR A 365 14.33 -65.00 -6.41
CA THR A 365 14.07 -63.56 -6.36
C THR A 365 14.62 -62.97 -7.65
N LEU A 366 13.75 -62.35 -8.44
CA LEU A 366 14.12 -61.54 -9.59
C LEU A 366 14.10 -60.07 -9.19
N ILE A 367 15.13 -59.34 -9.61
CA ILE A 367 15.16 -57.87 -9.53
C ILE A 367 14.81 -57.38 -10.93
N ASP A 368 13.73 -56.61 -11.02
CA ASP A 368 13.21 -56.04 -12.26
C ASP A 368 13.31 -54.51 -12.20
N GLY A 369 13.98 -53.91 -13.17
CA GLY A 369 14.05 -52.46 -13.35
C GLY A 369 13.41 -52.08 -14.68
N LEU A 370 12.39 -51.23 -14.66
CA LEU A 370 11.66 -50.80 -15.84
C LEU A 370 11.82 -49.29 -16.02
N LEU A 371 12.30 -48.89 -17.18
CA LEU A 371 12.35 -47.49 -17.62
C LEU A 371 11.39 -47.30 -18.78
N GLY A 372 10.28 -46.61 -18.56
CA GLY A 372 9.20 -46.51 -19.54
C GLY A 372 8.93 -45.07 -19.98
N LEU A 373 8.56 -44.91 -21.25
CA LEU A 373 7.92 -43.73 -21.81
C LEU A 373 6.50 -44.12 -22.22
N PHE A 374 5.49 -43.45 -21.66
CA PHE A 374 4.07 -43.71 -21.94
C PHE A 374 3.40 -42.48 -22.57
N GLN A 375 2.70 -42.67 -23.69
CA GLN A 375 1.91 -41.63 -24.35
C GLN A 375 0.51 -42.14 -24.75
N PRO A 376 -0.57 -41.52 -24.27
CA PRO A 376 -1.90 -41.77 -24.82
C PRO A 376 -2.06 -41.05 -26.17
N LEU A 377 -2.33 -41.80 -27.25
CA LEU A 377 -2.41 -41.28 -28.62
C LEU A 377 -3.80 -40.80 -29.04
N LEU A 378 -4.86 -41.53 -28.66
CA LEU A 378 -6.25 -41.17 -29.05
C LEU A 378 -6.88 -40.09 -28.16
N ASP A 379 -6.20 -39.70 -27.09
CA ASP A 379 -6.77 -38.83 -26.07
C ASP A 379 -6.43 -37.35 -26.24
N ILE A 380 -5.58 -36.98 -27.20
CA ILE A 380 -5.06 -35.61 -27.38
C ILE A 380 -6.17 -34.56 -27.41
N ARG A 381 -7.26 -34.81 -28.16
CA ARG A 381 -8.38 -33.86 -28.24
C ARG A 381 -9.07 -33.70 -26.88
N ARG A 382 -9.38 -34.81 -26.18
CA ARG A 382 -10.01 -34.72 -24.84
C ARG A 382 -9.07 -34.11 -23.83
N ASN A 383 -7.80 -34.49 -23.80
CA ASN A 383 -6.82 -33.93 -22.87
C ASN A 383 -6.68 -32.41 -23.09
N ARG A 384 -6.77 -31.94 -24.34
CA ARG A 384 -6.88 -30.51 -24.64
C ARG A 384 -8.16 -29.87 -24.11
N GLU A 385 -9.33 -30.50 -24.27
CA GLU A 385 -10.58 -29.94 -23.73
C GLU A 385 -10.64 -29.99 -22.19
N LEU A 386 -10.08 -31.03 -21.55
CA LEU A 386 -9.95 -31.13 -20.09
C LEU A 386 -9.01 -30.05 -19.55
N TRP A 387 -7.88 -29.83 -20.22
CA TRP A 387 -6.98 -28.73 -19.89
C TRP A 387 -7.66 -27.36 -19.98
N ARG A 388 -8.41 -27.10 -21.06
CA ARG A 388 -9.22 -25.86 -21.19
C ARG A 388 -10.28 -25.73 -20.09
N ALA A 389 -10.92 -26.83 -19.72
CA ALA A 389 -11.87 -26.85 -18.61
C ALA A 389 -11.18 -26.54 -17.26
N ALA A 390 -9.97 -27.03 -17.04
CA ALA A 390 -9.17 -26.68 -15.87
C ALA A 390 -8.79 -25.19 -15.87
N GLN A 391 -8.39 -24.63 -17.04
CA GLN A 391 -8.09 -23.20 -17.15
C GLN A 391 -9.29 -22.33 -16.76
N LEU A 392 -10.50 -22.72 -17.18
CA LEU A 392 -11.72 -22.02 -16.82
C LEU A 392 -12.10 -22.18 -15.34
N THR A 393 -11.68 -23.27 -14.69
CA THR A 393 -11.81 -23.44 -13.24
C THR A 393 -10.91 -22.42 -12.52
N ALA A 394 -9.68 -22.24 -12.98
CA ALA A 394 -8.79 -21.18 -12.46
C ALA A 394 -9.34 -19.77 -12.75
N GLU A 395 -9.94 -19.52 -13.91
CA GLU A 395 -10.61 -18.24 -14.24
C GLU A 395 -11.82 -17.98 -13.31
N ALA A 396 -12.64 -19.00 -13.03
CA ALA A 396 -13.74 -18.91 -12.08
C ALA A 396 -13.24 -18.65 -10.65
N ALA A 397 -12.17 -19.34 -10.22
CA ALA A 397 -11.54 -19.12 -8.92
C ALA A 397 -10.96 -17.69 -8.80
N ARG A 398 -10.31 -17.18 -9.86
CA ARG A 398 -9.82 -15.79 -9.91
C ARG A 398 -10.97 -14.79 -9.82
N SER A 399 -12.08 -15.05 -10.51
CA SER A 399 -13.27 -14.20 -10.45
C SER A 399 -13.92 -14.21 -9.06
N ARG A 400 -13.92 -15.35 -8.35
CA ARG A 400 -14.35 -15.44 -6.95
C ARG A 400 -13.42 -14.66 -6.01
N LEU A 401 -12.11 -14.73 -6.21
CA LEU A 401 -11.14 -13.91 -5.47
C LEU A 401 -11.36 -12.41 -5.72
N ASP A 402 -11.59 -12.01 -6.98
CA ASP A 402 -11.90 -10.63 -7.31
C ASP A 402 -13.20 -10.16 -6.63
N ASN A 403 -14.23 -11.02 -6.55
CA ASN A 403 -15.45 -10.72 -5.82
C ASN A 403 -15.19 -10.52 -4.32
N GLU A 404 -14.40 -11.40 -3.71
CA GLU A 404 -14.10 -11.31 -2.28
C GLU A 404 -13.37 -10.00 -1.97
N VAL A 405 -12.40 -9.61 -2.80
CA VAL A 405 -11.74 -8.30 -2.64
C VAL A 405 -12.73 -7.15 -2.83
N ASN A 406 -13.64 -7.24 -3.81
CA ASN A 406 -14.68 -6.23 -4.04
C ASN A 406 -15.54 -6.02 -2.78
N GLU A 407 -16.06 -7.11 -2.20
CA GLU A 407 -16.89 -7.07 -0.99
C GLU A 407 -16.13 -6.54 0.23
N ARG A 408 -14.91 -7.04 0.48
CA ARG A 408 -14.15 -6.66 1.68
C ARG A 408 -13.65 -5.23 1.63
N VAL A 409 -13.22 -4.76 0.46
CA VAL A 409 -12.84 -3.34 0.30
C VAL A 409 -14.07 -2.46 0.49
N ALA A 410 -15.22 -2.79 -0.13
CA ALA A 410 -16.46 -2.04 0.10
C ALA A 410 -16.88 -2.00 1.57
N GLU A 411 -16.81 -3.14 2.28
CA GLU A 411 -17.11 -3.21 3.72
C GLU A 411 -16.18 -2.31 4.54
N ALA A 412 -14.87 -2.38 4.30
CA ALA A 412 -13.89 -1.59 5.04
C ALA A 412 -14.04 -0.09 4.79
N VAL A 413 -14.28 0.34 3.55
CA VAL A 413 -14.46 1.77 3.23
C VAL A 413 -15.76 2.31 3.85
N LYS A 414 -16.85 1.52 3.90
CA LYS A 414 -18.07 1.91 4.64
C LYS A 414 -17.78 2.14 6.13
N LEU A 415 -16.99 1.25 6.74
CA LEU A 415 -16.58 1.43 8.13
C LEU A 415 -15.73 2.69 8.32
N CYS A 416 -14.91 3.08 7.34
CA CYS A 416 -14.18 4.35 7.40
C CYS A 416 -15.15 5.54 7.49
N PHE A 417 -16.17 5.60 6.64
CA PHE A 417 -17.21 6.63 6.70
C PHE A 417 -18.00 6.60 8.02
N GLU A 418 -18.33 5.40 8.54
CA GLU A 418 -19.02 5.29 9.84
C GLU A 418 -18.15 5.78 11.00
N VAL A 419 -16.86 5.41 11.03
CA VAL A 419 -15.94 5.84 12.09
C VAL A 419 -15.71 7.35 12.02
N ALA A 420 -15.43 7.90 10.84
CA ALA A 420 -15.26 9.33 10.65
C ALA A 420 -16.50 10.13 11.09
N TYR A 421 -17.70 9.62 10.79
CA TYR A 421 -18.95 10.19 11.30
C TYR A 421 -19.05 10.15 12.83
N LEU A 422 -18.63 9.06 13.46
CA LEU A 422 -18.67 8.96 14.91
C LEU A 422 -17.62 9.84 15.59
N ASP A 423 -16.46 10.05 14.96
CA ASP A 423 -15.46 11.04 15.38
C ASP A 423 -16.05 12.47 15.35
N GLU A 424 -16.68 12.86 14.24
CA GLU A 424 -17.35 14.16 14.10
C GLU A 424 -18.51 14.28 15.10
N LEU A 425 -19.35 13.24 15.23
CA LEU A 425 -20.48 13.22 16.16
C LEU A 425 -20.04 13.37 17.62
N GLU A 426 -18.95 12.71 18.02
CA GLU A 426 -18.40 12.81 19.37
C GLU A 426 -18.03 14.27 19.70
N SER A 427 -17.35 14.95 18.76
CA SER A 427 -17.00 16.38 18.87
C SER A 427 -18.25 17.27 18.95
N VAL A 428 -19.28 17.01 18.15
CA VAL A 428 -20.54 17.79 18.20
C VAL A 428 -21.28 17.56 19.51
N GLN A 429 -21.24 16.33 20.03
CA GLN A 429 -21.83 15.98 21.32
C GLN A 429 -21.10 16.68 22.48
N ASP A 430 -19.76 16.80 22.43
CA ASP A 430 -18.99 17.59 23.40
C ASP A 430 -19.45 19.07 23.41
N ALA A 431 -19.63 19.67 22.22
CA ALA A 431 -20.13 21.05 22.13
C ALA A 431 -21.58 21.18 22.63
N LEU A 432 -22.46 20.22 22.30
CA LEU A 432 -23.84 20.21 22.79
C LEU A 432 -23.92 20.08 24.31
N LEU A 433 -23.05 19.26 24.92
CA LEU A 433 -22.95 19.16 26.38
C LEU A 433 -22.61 20.52 26.99
N GLY A 434 -21.65 21.25 26.43
CA GLY A 434 -21.33 22.61 26.88
C GLY A 434 -22.52 23.57 26.80
N VAL A 435 -23.32 23.49 25.73
CA VAL A 435 -24.57 24.28 25.58
C VAL A 435 -25.61 23.88 26.64
N TYR A 436 -25.74 22.59 26.96
CA TYR A 436 -26.64 22.10 28.01
C TYR A 436 -26.19 22.51 29.42
N GLU A 437 -24.89 22.51 29.69
CA GLU A 437 -24.31 22.99 30.95
C GLU A 437 -24.57 24.49 31.15
N GLN A 438 -24.37 25.31 30.11
CA GLN A 438 -24.71 26.74 30.15
C GLN A 438 -26.19 26.96 30.45
N ARG A 439 -27.07 26.17 29.81
CA ARG A 439 -28.51 26.22 30.05
C ARG A 439 -28.88 25.83 31.48
N GLN A 440 -28.24 24.79 32.03
CA GLN A 440 -28.44 24.38 33.41
C GLN A 440 -27.97 25.47 34.39
N ALA A 441 -26.76 26.01 34.21
CA ALA A 441 -26.20 27.07 35.04
C ALA A 441 -27.08 28.33 35.05
N TYR A 442 -27.69 28.65 33.91
CA TYR A 442 -28.67 29.73 33.83
C TYR A 442 -29.91 29.47 34.71
N TYR A 443 -30.50 28.28 34.63
CA TYR A 443 -31.66 27.94 35.48
C TYR A 443 -31.32 27.85 36.96
N GLU A 444 -30.11 27.39 37.31
CA GLU A 444 -29.60 27.41 38.69
C GLU A 444 -29.45 28.84 39.22
N THR A 445 -28.96 29.75 38.38
CA THR A 445 -28.85 31.17 38.71
C THR A 445 -30.23 31.78 38.98
N LEU A 446 -31.22 31.53 38.12
CA LEU A 446 -32.58 32.04 38.34
C LEU A 446 -33.26 31.43 39.58
N GLU A 447 -33.08 30.13 39.82
CA GLU A 447 -33.59 29.48 41.04
C GLU A 447 -32.98 30.12 42.30
N SER A 448 -31.69 30.51 42.26
CA SER A 448 -31.03 31.19 43.38
C SER A 448 -31.57 32.59 43.68
N VAL A 449 -32.21 33.25 42.70
CA VAL A 449 -32.83 34.58 42.83
C VAL A 449 -34.29 34.48 43.28
N GLY A 450 -34.83 33.26 43.43
CA GLY A 450 -36.18 33.00 43.95
C GLY A 450 -37.25 32.74 42.89
N ASP A 451 -36.85 32.57 41.62
CA ASP A 451 -37.78 32.20 40.56
C ASP A 451 -38.17 30.70 40.66
N SER A 452 -39.44 30.39 40.44
CA SER A 452 -39.98 29.03 40.55
C SER A 452 -39.68 28.17 39.32
N LEU A 453 -38.39 27.91 39.06
CA LEU A 453 -37.90 27.20 37.86
C LEU A 453 -37.38 25.78 38.12
N GLY A 454 -37.76 25.17 39.24
CA GLY A 454 -37.30 23.81 39.58
C GLY A 454 -37.61 22.76 38.50
N LEU A 455 -38.73 22.89 37.77
CA LEU A 455 -39.06 21.98 36.67
C LEU A 455 -38.10 22.13 35.47
N GLN A 456 -37.74 23.36 35.13
CA GLN A 456 -36.82 23.67 34.03
C GLN A 456 -35.40 23.20 34.35
N ARG A 457 -34.94 23.39 35.60
CA ARG A 457 -33.66 22.85 36.06
C ARG A 457 -33.63 21.32 35.98
N MET A 458 -34.65 20.65 36.52
CA MET A 458 -34.75 19.19 36.43
C MET A 458 -34.81 18.68 34.99
N ALA A 459 -35.45 19.43 34.08
CA ALA A 459 -35.47 19.09 32.65
C ALA A 459 -34.07 19.24 32.01
N ALA A 460 -33.34 20.31 32.31
CA ALA A 460 -31.98 20.53 31.83
C ALA A 460 -31.02 19.44 32.34
N GLU A 461 -31.10 19.08 33.63
CA GLU A 461 -30.31 18.01 34.24
C GLU A 461 -30.56 16.66 33.54
N LYS A 462 -31.83 16.32 33.26
CA LYS A 462 -32.18 15.09 32.53
C LYS A 462 -31.62 15.08 31.10
N ILE A 463 -31.65 16.22 30.41
CA ILE A 463 -31.08 16.34 29.05
C ILE A 463 -29.56 16.14 29.10
N LEU A 464 -28.87 16.75 30.07
CA LEU A 464 -27.43 16.62 30.23
C LEU A 464 -27.01 15.16 30.49
N VAL A 465 -27.73 14.47 31.39
CA VAL A 465 -27.51 13.04 31.67
C VAL A 465 -27.76 12.18 30.43
N ALA A 466 -28.84 12.46 29.68
CA ALA A 466 -29.15 11.73 28.45
C ALA A 466 -28.06 11.94 27.37
N ALA A 467 -27.63 13.18 27.14
CA ALA A 467 -26.58 13.52 26.18
C ALA A 467 -25.24 12.87 26.53
N SER A 468 -24.87 12.87 27.82
CA SER A 468 -23.64 12.21 28.31
C SER A 468 -23.68 10.70 28.08
N SER A 469 -24.84 10.07 28.31
CA SER A 469 -25.05 8.65 28.05
C SER A 469 -24.99 8.33 26.54
N GLU A 470 -25.53 9.20 25.70
CA GLU A 470 -25.47 9.06 24.24
C GLU A 470 -24.03 9.14 23.74
N GLN A 471 -23.24 10.11 24.23
CA GLN A 471 -21.83 10.22 23.90
C GLN A 471 -21.02 8.99 24.32
N ALA A 472 -21.27 8.45 25.52
CA ALA A 472 -20.65 7.21 25.96
C ALA A 472 -21.05 6.01 25.07
N HIS A 473 -22.25 6.02 24.47
CA HIS A 473 -22.64 5.04 23.45
C HIS A 473 -21.88 5.26 22.13
N THR A 474 -21.77 6.50 21.64
CA THR A 474 -20.98 6.88 20.46
C THR A 474 -19.54 6.36 20.56
N ARG A 475 -18.84 6.65 21.67
CA ARG A 475 -17.46 6.19 21.93
C ARG A 475 -17.32 4.67 21.87
N ARG A 476 -18.25 3.94 22.49
CA ARG A 476 -18.27 2.47 22.48
C ARG A 476 -18.51 1.91 21.07
N ARG A 477 -19.45 2.49 20.32
CA ARG A 477 -19.74 2.09 18.94
C ARG A 477 -18.53 2.35 18.05
N ARG A 478 -17.89 3.51 18.17
CA ARG A 478 -16.68 3.88 17.43
C ARG A 478 -15.56 2.87 17.67
N ALA A 479 -15.27 2.55 18.94
CA ALA A 479 -14.27 1.55 19.29
C ALA A 479 -14.59 0.15 18.70
N PHE A 480 -15.86 -0.25 18.71
CA PHE A 480 -16.31 -1.49 18.10
C PHE A 480 -16.08 -1.52 16.57
N LEU A 481 -16.48 -0.47 15.85
CA LEU A 481 -16.30 -0.38 14.40
C LEU A 481 -14.82 -0.29 14.02
N MET A 482 -14.02 0.44 14.79
CA MET A 482 -12.57 0.50 14.61
C MET A 482 -11.93 -0.88 14.78
N ASN A 483 -12.36 -1.68 15.76
CA ASN A 483 -11.89 -3.06 15.92
C ASN A 483 -12.32 -3.97 14.75
N ARG A 484 -13.52 -3.79 14.21
CA ARG A 484 -13.96 -4.50 13.00
C ARG A 484 -13.13 -4.10 11.78
N LEU A 485 -12.82 -2.82 11.63
CA LEU A 485 -11.97 -2.33 10.54
C LEU A 485 -10.55 -2.91 10.61
N LYS A 486 -9.96 -2.95 11.81
CA LYS A 486 -8.67 -3.64 12.05
C LYS A 486 -8.73 -5.10 11.63
N GLN A 487 -9.78 -5.83 12.01
CA GLN A 487 -9.97 -7.23 11.61
C GLN A 487 -10.03 -7.39 10.09
N LEU A 488 -10.76 -6.51 9.37
CA LEU A 488 -10.81 -6.55 7.91
C LEU A 488 -9.46 -6.27 7.27
N CYS A 489 -8.65 -5.41 7.88
CA CYS A 489 -7.28 -5.10 7.45
C CYS A 489 -6.25 -6.17 7.87
N GLY A 490 -6.67 -7.26 8.53
CA GLY A 490 -5.75 -8.28 9.05
C GLY A 490 -4.86 -7.77 10.20
N LEU A 491 -5.26 -6.70 10.87
CA LEU A 491 -4.55 -6.11 12.01
C LEU A 491 -5.04 -6.71 13.33
N ALA A 492 -4.12 -6.86 14.29
CA ALA A 492 -4.46 -7.22 15.65
C ALA A 492 -5.28 -6.09 16.32
N ARG A 493 -6.10 -6.42 17.33
CA ARG A 493 -7.01 -5.45 17.97
C ARG A 493 -6.25 -4.35 18.71
N GLU A 494 -5.08 -4.69 19.20
CA GLU A 494 -4.17 -3.88 19.99
C GLU A 494 -3.49 -2.80 19.13
N VAL A 495 -3.47 -2.98 17.79
CA VAL A 495 -2.84 -2.02 16.88
C VAL A 495 -3.53 -0.68 16.97
N ARG A 496 -2.82 0.37 17.42
CA ARG A 496 -3.35 1.73 17.44
C ARG A 496 -3.27 2.34 16.04
N ILE A 497 -4.44 2.59 15.45
CA ILE A 497 -4.60 3.34 14.20
C ILE A 497 -5.68 4.40 14.41
N SER A 498 -5.47 5.56 13.79
CA SER A 498 -6.48 6.59 13.52
C SER A 498 -6.82 6.57 12.03
N LEU A 499 -7.99 7.09 11.69
CA LEU A 499 -8.31 7.38 10.28
C LEU A 499 -7.91 8.81 9.97
N ALA A 500 -7.46 9.05 8.75
CA ALA A 500 -7.28 10.41 8.26
C ALA A 500 -8.64 11.12 8.27
N PRO A 501 -8.70 12.40 8.67
CA PRO A 501 -9.92 13.21 8.56
C PRO A 501 -10.14 13.58 7.09
N ASP A 502 -10.29 12.59 6.22
CA ASP A 502 -10.52 12.82 4.81
C ASP A 502 -11.94 13.37 4.65
N ALA A 503 -12.03 14.67 4.35
CA ALA A 503 -13.27 15.25 3.85
C ALA A 503 -13.40 14.92 2.35
N PHE A 504 -14.61 14.47 1.97
CA PHE A 504 -14.91 14.08 0.60
C PHE A 504 -16.11 14.87 0.07
N HIS A 505 -15.96 15.52 -1.08
CA HIS A 505 -17.01 16.30 -1.74
C HIS A 505 -17.95 15.44 -2.62
N LEU A 506 -18.56 14.41 -2.04
CA LEU A 506 -19.38 13.44 -2.78
C LEU A 506 -20.72 14.00 -3.28
N SER A 507 -21.13 15.18 -2.84
CA SER A 507 -22.33 15.87 -3.34
C SER A 507 -22.23 16.29 -4.81
N GLU A 508 -21.01 16.34 -5.34
CA GLU A 508 -20.69 16.69 -6.72
C GLU A 508 -20.27 15.48 -7.56
N ALA A 509 -20.08 14.32 -6.92
CA ALA A 509 -19.66 13.12 -7.63
C ALA A 509 -20.73 12.70 -8.65
N ASP A 510 -20.28 12.55 -9.89
CA ASP A 510 -21.09 12.08 -11.01
C ASP A 510 -20.55 10.74 -11.51
N PHE A 511 -21.46 9.80 -11.71
CA PHE A 511 -21.18 8.50 -12.26
C PHE A 511 -21.40 8.44 -13.77
N GLY A 512 -21.88 9.54 -14.38
CA GLY A 512 -22.22 9.63 -15.80
C GLY A 512 -23.52 8.90 -16.13
N GLU A 513 -23.66 8.49 -17.40
CA GLU A 513 -24.89 7.86 -17.87
C GLU A 513 -25.06 6.45 -17.26
N GLY A 514 -26.07 6.27 -16.40
CA GLY A 514 -26.31 5.00 -15.70
C GLY A 514 -26.55 3.79 -16.62
N SER A 515 -26.99 4.00 -17.88
CA SER A 515 -27.10 2.95 -18.90
C SER A 515 -25.74 2.31 -19.22
N VAL A 516 -24.71 3.12 -19.45
CA VAL A 516 -23.34 2.68 -19.76
C VAL A 516 -22.75 1.93 -18.58
N LEU A 517 -22.95 2.45 -17.36
CA LEU A 517 -22.49 1.77 -16.14
C LEU A 517 -23.14 0.41 -15.95
N ARG A 518 -24.45 0.27 -16.23
CA ARG A 518 -25.15 -1.02 -16.13
C ARG A 518 -24.55 -2.07 -17.06
N GLU A 519 -24.29 -1.70 -18.31
CA GLU A 519 -23.68 -2.62 -19.27
C GLU A 519 -22.26 -3.01 -18.84
N LEU A 520 -21.46 -2.02 -18.44
CA LEU A 520 -20.10 -2.26 -17.95
C LEU A 520 -20.08 -3.10 -16.67
N ALA A 521 -21.03 -2.88 -15.75
CA ALA A 521 -21.17 -3.65 -14.53
C ALA A 521 -21.45 -5.11 -14.85
N VAL A 522 -22.47 -5.42 -15.66
CA VAL A 522 -22.78 -6.82 -16.01
C VAL A 522 -21.61 -7.50 -16.71
N LEU A 523 -20.90 -6.81 -17.60
CA LEU A 523 -19.76 -7.38 -18.32
C LEU A 523 -18.56 -7.65 -17.39
N ASN A 524 -18.32 -6.78 -16.42
CA ASN A 524 -17.11 -6.84 -15.59
C ASN A 524 -17.33 -7.42 -14.20
N HIS A 525 -18.57 -7.58 -13.74
CA HIS A 525 -18.86 -7.97 -12.36
C HIS A 525 -18.25 -9.35 -12.08
N PRO A 526 -17.41 -9.49 -11.03
CA PRO A 526 -16.73 -10.74 -10.74
C PRO A 526 -17.67 -11.96 -10.59
N GLN A 527 -18.87 -11.79 -10.03
CA GLN A 527 -19.85 -12.88 -9.93
C GLN A 527 -20.36 -13.34 -11.31
N VAL A 528 -20.65 -12.42 -12.21
CA VAL A 528 -21.11 -12.74 -13.58
C VAL A 528 -19.99 -13.46 -14.35
N ARG A 529 -18.75 -12.98 -14.20
CA ARG A 529 -17.56 -13.61 -14.82
C ARG A 529 -17.33 -15.02 -14.29
N ALA A 530 -17.49 -15.26 -12.99
CA ALA A 530 -17.33 -16.58 -12.39
C ALA A 530 -18.34 -17.60 -12.97
N VAL A 531 -19.64 -17.25 -13.01
CA VAL A 531 -20.68 -18.14 -13.58
C VAL A 531 -20.47 -18.35 -15.07
N ASN A 532 -20.06 -17.31 -15.81
CA ASN A 532 -19.75 -17.42 -17.24
C ASN A 532 -18.55 -18.36 -17.50
N ALA A 533 -17.52 -18.32 -16.65
CA ALA A 533 -16.37 -19.23 -16.74
C ALA A 533 -16.80 -20.70 -16.49
N GLU A 534 -17.64 -20.96 -15.48
CA GLU A 534 -18.21 -22.29 -15.24
C GLU A 534 -19.10 -22.77 -16.40
N LEU A 535 -19.90 -21.87 -17.00
CA LEU A 535 -20.71 -22.18 -18.19
C LEU A 535 -19.82 -22.57 -19.39
N LYS A 536 -18.73 -21.83 -19.62
CA LYS A 536 -17.74 -22.18 -20.66
C LYS A 536 -17.07 -23.52 -20.34
N LYS A 537 -16.71 -23.77 -19.08
CA LYS A 537 -16.09 -25.03 -18.63
C LYS A 537 -16.99 -26.23 -18.95
N ALA A 538 -18.29 -26.11 -18.66
CA ALA A 538 -19.27 -27.14 -18.98
C ALA A 538 -19.32 -27.49 -20.48
N ARG A 539 -19.12 -26.51 -21.38
CA ARG A 539 -19.03 -26.75 -22.84
C ARG A 539 -17.79 -27.56 -23.22
N PHE A 540 -16.65 -27.30 -22.57
CA PHE A 540 -15.43 -28.06 -22.81
C PHE A 540 -15.51 -29.48 -22.24
N LEU A 541 -16.12 -29.66 -21.06
CA LEU A 541 -16.34 -30.98 -20.47
C LEU A 541 -17.32 -31.83 -21.27
N GLU A 542 -18.37 -31.23 -21.84
CA GLU A 542 -19.24 -31.90 -22.82
C GLU A 542 -18.44 -32.38 -24.04
N SER A 543 -17.58 -31.49 -24.58
CA SER A 543 -16.76 -31.76 -25.76
C SER A 543 -15.66 -32.80 -25.53
N ALA A 544 -15.17 -32.93 -24.30
CA ALA A 544 -14.20 -33.95 -23.91
C ALA A 544 -14.76 -35.38 -24.05
N GLY A 545 -16.09 -35.54 -23.90
CA GLY A 545 -16.77 -36.84 -23.92
C GLY A 545 -16.56 -37.67 -22.64
N PRO A 546 -17.21 -38.84 -22.54
CA PRO A 546 -17.13 -39.71 -21.36
C PRO A 546 -15.75 -40.36 -21.24
N GLU A 547 -15.43 -40.83 -20.03
CA GLU A 547 -14.22 -41.64 -19.77
C GLU A 547 -14.26 -43.01 -20.46
N VAL A 548 -15.47 -43.56 -20.61
CA VAL A 548 -15.69 -44.88 -21.20
C VAL A 548 -15.62 -44.79 -22.73
N ARG A 549 -14.43 -44.99 -23.30
CA ARG A 549 -14.17 -44.86 -24.74
C ARG A 549 -13.04 -45.74 -25.26
N GLY A 550 -12.80 -45.65 -26.56
CA GLY A 550 -11.60 -46.20 -27.21
C GLY A 550 -10.34 -45.51 -26.69
N ILE A 551 -9.40 -46.28 -26.13
CA ILE A 551 -8.07 -45.81 -25.77
C ILE A 551 -7.03 -46.46 -26.69
N LEU A 552 -6.00 -45.71 -27.05
CA LEU A 552 -4.80 -46.21 -27.72
C LEU A 552 -3.61 -45.54 -27.05
N ASN A 553 -2.71 -46.36 -26.54
CA ASN A 553 -1.50 -45.94 -25.85
C ASN A 553 -0.30 -46.51 -26.59
N VAL A 554 0.79 -45.75 -26.58
CA VAL A 554 2.10 -46.23 -26.97
C VAL A 554 2.99 -46.16 -25.74
N ALA A 555 3.62 -47.29 -25.43
CA ALA A 555 4.65 -47.38 -24.44
C ALA A 555 5.95 -47.87 -25.08
N ALA A 556 7.06 -47.22 -24.75
CA ALA A 556 8.41 -47.67 -25.05
C ALA A 556 9.13 -47.91 -23.73
N GLU A 557 9.50 -49.16 -23.47
CA GLU A 557 9.98 -49.63 -22.17
C GLU A 557 11.33 -50.32 -22.35
N TYR A 558 12.30 -49.96 -21.51
CA TYR A 558 13.54 -50.70 -21.33
C TYR A 558 13.46 -51.43 -20.00
N GLU A 559 13.44 -52.75 -20.07
CA GLU A 559 13.31 -53.67 -18.94
C GLU A 559 14.67 -54.35 -18.69
N TYR A 560 15.06 -54.33 -17.43
CA TYR A 560 16.22 -55.02 -16.87
C TYR A 560 15.70 -56.12 -15.97
N THR A 561 16.04 -57.38 -16.23
CA THR A 561 15.71 -58.50 -15.34
C THR A 561 16.96 -59.30 -14.99
N GLY A 562 17.21 -59.46 -13.69
CA GLY A 562 18.34 -60.23 -13.16
C GLY A 562 17.95 -61.09 -11.95
N LYS A 563 18.54 -62.29 -11.84
CA LYS A 563 18.37 -63.19 -10.67
C LYS A 563 19.08 -62.67 -9.41
N SER A 564 20.00 -61.73 -9.58
CA SER A 564 20.72 -61.02 -8.52
C SER A 564 21.32 -59.74 -9.11
N THR A 565 21.77 -58.82 -8.27
CA THR A 565 22.53 -57.63 -8.71
C THR A 565 23.85 -57.96 -9.42
N SER A 566 24.29 -59.22 -9.38
CA SER A 566 25.58 -59.69 -9.92
C SER A 566 25.47 -60.67 -11.10
N SER A 567 24.26 -61.13 -11.45
CA SER A 567 24.08 -62.10 -12.54
C SER A 567 24.06 -61.43 -13.90
N ALA A 568 24.45 -62.17 -14.95
CA ALA A 568 24.29 -61.73 -16.33
C ALA A 568 22.85 -61.28 -16.58
N VAL A 569 22.73 -60.08 -17.13
CA VAL A 569 21.50 -59.31 -17.23
C VAL A 569 20.80 -59.66 -18.53
N THR A 570 19.47 -59.77 -18.50
CA THR A 570 18.67 -59.71 -19.73
C THR A 570 18.13 -58.30 -19.87
N ASP A 571 18.56 -57.61 -20.92
CA ASP A 571 18.04 -56.30 -21.30
C ASP A 571 17.00 -56.50 -22.41
N VAL A 572 15.79 -55.97 -22.22
CA VAL A 572 14.71 -56.04 -23.20
C VAL A 572 14.20 -54.63 -23.50
N ILE A 573 14.05 -54.30 -24.78
CA ILE A 573 13.33 -53.10 -25.20
C ILE A 573 11.96 -53.54 -25.73
N ASN A 574 10.90 -53.14 -25.03
CA ASN A 574 9.52 -53.40 -25.38
C ASN A 574 8.89 -52.15 -26.01
N LEU A 575 8.29 -52.30 -27.20
CA LEU A 575 7.44 -51.27 -27.80
C LEU A 575 6.00 -51.80 -27.81
N THR A 576 5.19 -51.31 -26.89
CA THR A 576 3.83 -51.80 -26.68
C THR A 576 2.82 -50.81 -27.22
N PHE A 577 2.01 -51.27 -28.19
CA PHE A 577 0.78 -50.58 -28.60
C PHE A 577 -0.38 -51.26 -27.91
N SER A 578 -0.99 -50.59 -26.93
CA SER A 578 -2.16 -51.11 -26.22
C SER A 578 -3.38 -50.27 -26.53
N GLY A 579 -4.53 -50.93 -26.73
CA GLY A 579 -5.77 -50.23 -26.95
C GLY A 579 -6.96 -51.05 -26.51
N GLY A 580 -8.04 -50.36 -26.16
CA GLY A 580 -9.28 -50.99 -25.71
C GLY A 580 -10.47 -50.20 -26.22
N ILE A 581 -11.46 -50.88 -26.79
CA ILE A 581 -12.72 -50.27 -27.21
C ILE A 581 -13.80 -50.69 -26.23
N SER A 582 -14.40 -49.74 -25.53
CA SER A 582 -15.54 -50.04 -24.66
C SER A 582 -16.82 -50.24 -25.47
N THR A 583 -17.48 -51.38 -25.29
CA THR A 583 -18.80 -51.67 -25.88
C THR A 583 -19.90 -50.75 -25.30
N ALA A 584 -19.67 -50.15 -24.14
CA ALA A 584 -20.59 -49.22 -23.50
C ALA A 584 -20.42 -47.76 -23.99
N HIS A 585 -19.45 -47.47 -24.87
CA HIS A 585 -19.11 -46.11 -25.29
C HIS A 585 -20.32 -45.33 -25.84
N GLY A 586 -21.15 -45.95 -26.66
CA GLY A 586 -22.32 -45.29 -27.25
C GLY A 586 -23.36 -44.84 -26.21
N LYS A 587 -23.62 -45.67 -25.18
CA LYS A 587 -24.53 -45.30 -24.08
C LYS A 587 -23.91 -44.25 -23.18
N ALA A 588 -22.63 -44.41 -22.84
CA ALA A 588 -21.89 -43.45 -22.02
C ALA A 588 -21.84 -42.06 -22.67
N ALA A 589 -21.60 -41.99 -23.99
CA ALA A 589 -21.56 -40.73 -24.73
C ALA A 589 -22.92 -40.00 -24.70
N ARG A 590 -24.03 -40.72 -24.92
CA ARG A 590 -25.38 -40.13 -24.85
C ARG A 590 -25.70 -39.59 -23.46
N LEU A 591 -25.38 -40.35 -22.41
CA LEU A 591 -25.61 -39.93 -21.02
C LEU A 591 -24.74 -38.73 -20.64
N HIS A 592 -23.47 -38.73 -21.06
CA HIS A 592 -22.53 -37.62 -20.86
C HIS A 592 -23.03 -36.33 -21.52
N THR A 593 -23.42 -36.39 -22.79
CA THR A 593 -23.99 -35.24 -23.50
C THR A 593 -25.28 -34.75 -22.84
N ALA A 594 -26.17 -35.66 -22.44
CA ALA A 594 -27.42 -35.28 -21.76
C ALA A 594 -27.14 -34.58 -20.42
N TYR A 595 -26.25 -35.14 -19.61
CA TYR A 595 -25.82 -34.55 -18.33
C TYR A 595 -25.27 -33.14 -18.52
N TRP A 596 -24.28 -32.95 -19.39
CA TRP A 596 -23.68 -31.64 -19.59
C TRP A 596 -24.60 -30.63 -20.27
N ARG A 597 -25.57 -31.09 -21.07
CA ARG A 597 -26.65 -30.20 -21.55
C ARG A 597 -27.46 -29.64 -20.39
N HIS A 598 -27.91 -30.49 -19.46
CA HIS A 598 -28.62 -30.04 -18.26
C HIS A 598 -27.79 -29.08 -17.40
N VAL A 599 -26.50 -29.37 -17.21
CA VAL A 599 -25.59 -28.48 -16.45
C VAL A 599 -25.45 -27.11 -17.13
N LYS A 600 -25.29 -27.06 -18.46
CA LYS A 600 -25.23 -25.79 -19.20
C LYS A 600 -26.53 -25.00 -19.12
N ASP A 601 -27.67 -25.66 -19.22
CA ASP A 601 -28.98 -25.00 -19.14
C ASP A 601 -29.16 -24.38 -17.74
N ALA A 602 -28.79 -25.10 -16.68
CA ALA A 602 -28.80 -24.61 -15.30
C ALA A 602 -27.85 -23.41 -15.12
N LEU A 603 -26.60 -23.50 -15.59
CA LEU A 603 -25.63 -22.40 -15.52
C LEU A 603 -26.04 -21.19 -16.38
N GLY A 604 -26.75 -21.41 -17.49
CA GLY A 604 -27.31 -20.34 -18.32
C GLY A 604 -28.41 -19.56 -17.59
N ILE A 605 -29.29 -20.27 -16.87
CA ILE A 605 -30.30 -19.64 -16.01
C ILE A 605 -29.62 -18.88 -14.86
N GLU A 606 -28.65 -19.49 -14.19
CA GLU A 606 -27.89 -18.85 -13.11
C GLU A 606 -27.20 -17.57 -13.59
N LEU A 607 -26.56 -17.59 -14.76
CA LEU A 607 -25.94 -16.41 -15.37
C LEU A 607 -26.95 -15.28 -15.57
N GLY A 608 -28.14 -15.61 -16.08
CA GLY A 608 -29.23 -14.64 -16.24
C GLY A 608 -29.71 -14.05 -14.91
N LEU A 609 -29.84 -14.88 -13.87
CA LEU A 609 -30.25 -14.45 -12.54
C LEU A 609 -29.19 -13.55 -11.87
N VAL A 610 -27.91 -13.92 -11.94
CA VAL A 610 -26.81 -13.11 -11.37
C VAL A 610 -26.68 -11.79 -12.13
N ALA A 611 -26.74 -11.79 -13.46
CA ALA A 611 -26.73 -10.55 -14.25
C ALA A 611 -27.94 -9.64 -13.93
N GLY A 612 -29.12 -10.24 -13.76
CA GLY A 612 -30.33 -9.51 -13.33
C GLY A 612 -30.16 -8.86 -11.95
N ARG A 613 -29.61 -9.61 -10.97
CA ARG A 613 -29.33 -9.09 -9.62
C ARG A 613 -28.34 -7.94 -9.64
N VAL A 614 -27.24 -8.04 -10.40
CA VAL A 614 -26.24 -6.96 -10.52
C VAL A 614 -26.86 -5.70 -11.12
N ARG A 615 -27.71 -5.83 -12.15
CA ARG A 615 -28.42 -4.66 -12.72
C ARG A 615 -29.34 -4.01 -11.69
N GLN A 616 -30.17 -4.81 -11.03
CA GLN A 616 -31.11 -4.33 -10.02
C GLN A 616 -30.37 -3.66 -8.86
N GLY A 617 -29.33 -4.30 -8.32
CA GLY A 617 -28.52 -3.76 -7.23
C GLY A 617 -27.87 -2.42 -7.59
N LEU A 618 -27.33 -2.31 -8.82
CA LEU A 618 -26.76 -1.05 -9.29
C LEU A 618 -27.82 0.05 -9.47
N ASP A 619 -29.00 -0.28 -10.00
CA ASP A 619 -30.10 0.68 -10.14
C ASP A 619 -30.55 1.22 -8.79
N GLU A 620 -30.75 0.33 -7.81
CA GLU A 620 -31.07 0.70 -6.43
C GLU A 620 -29.97 1.56 -5.81
N ALA A 621 -28.69 1.19 -5.99
CA ALA A 621 -27.56 1.94 -5.46
C ALA A 621 -27.43 3.35 -6.07
N LEU A 622 -27.66 3.50 -7.38
CA LEU A 622 -27.63 4.80 -8.06
C LEU A 622 -28.78 5.70 -7.61
N MET A 623 -30.00 5.15 -7.49
CA MET A 623 -31.17 5.89 -6.99
C MET A 623 -30.95 6.36 -5.55
N ASP A 624 -30.49 5.46 -4.67
CA ASP A 624 -30.20 5.78 -3.27
C ASP A 624 -29.10 6.84 -3.13
N PHE A 625 -28.05 6.73 -3.95
CA PHE A 625 -26.96 7.70 -3.98
C PHE A 625 -27.47 9.08 -4.39
N LYS A 626 -28.25 9.18 -5.46
CA LYS A 626 -28.84 10.43 -5.92
C LYS A 626 -29.77 11.06 -4.88
N ALA A 627 -30.63 10.25 -4.25
CA ALA A 627 -31.49 10.72 -3.17
C ALA A 627 -30.68 11.25 -1.97
N SER A 628 -29.56 10.58 -1.64
CA SER A 628 -28.67 11.02 -0.56
C SER A 628 -27.91 12.32 -0.92
N GLN A 629 -27.57 12.54 -2.20
CA GLN A 629 -26.98 13.81 -2.64
C GLN A 629 -27.95 14.97 -2.46
N ASP A 630 -29.21 14.78 -2.85
CA ASP A 630 -30.24 15.81 -2.73
C ASP A 630 -30.56 16.12 -1.26
N ASP A 631 -30.64 15.10 -0.39
CA ASP A 631 -30.79 15.27 1.06
C ASP A 631 -29.56 15.97 1.67
N SER A 632 -28.34 15.63 1.24
CA SER A 632 -27.12 16.28 1.72
C SER A 632 -27.13 17.77 1.41
N ARG A 633 -27.59 18.16 0.21
CA ARG A 633 -27.73 19.58 -0.18
C ARG A 633 -28.80 20.27 0.67
N ALA A 634 -29.94 19.63 0.89
CA ALA A 634 -31.00 20.17 1.74
C ALA A 634 -30.53 20.39 3.19
N LYS A 635 -29.81 19.43 3.78
CA LYS A 635 -29.27 19.57 5.14
C LYS A 635 -28.14 20.58 5.27
N ALA A 636 -27.34 20.76 4.23
CA ALA A 636 -26.40 21.87 4.18
C ALA A 636 -27.12 23.24 4.23
N TRP A 637 -28.26 23.38 3.54
CA TRP A 637 -29.10 24.59 3.64
C TRP A 637 -29.71 24.78 5.03
N ASP A 638 -30.25 23.71 5.65
CA ASP A 638 -30.78 23.76 7.01
C ASP A 638 -29.70 24.24 8.02
N ALA A 639 -28.47 23.72 7.90
CA ALA A 639 -27.35 24.10 8.75
C ALA A 639 -26.92 25.56 8.55
N ARG A 640 -26.91 26.04 7.29
CA ARG A 640 -26.64 27.47 6.99
C ARG A 640 -27.68 28.38 7.63
N TYR A 641 -28.96 28.02 7.55
CA TYR A 641 -30.04 28.78 8.16
C TYR A 641 -29.94 28.79 9.69
N ALA A 642 -29.64 27.65 10.31
CA ALA A 642 -29.45 27.58 11.76
C ALA A 642 -28.22 28.36 12.25
N LEU A 643 -27.12 28.36 11.47
CA LEU A 643 -25.95 29.20 11.75
C LEU A 643 -26.31 30.69 11.71
N GLU A 644 -27.13 31.10 10.74
CA GLU A 644 -27.60 32.48 10.64
C GLU A 644 -28.46 32.88 11.84
N LYS A 645 -29.29 31.97 12.36
CA LYS A 645 -30.02 32.19 13.62
C LYS A 645 -29.08 32.43 14.80
N VAL A 646 -28.00 31.66 14.93
CA VAL A 646 -26.99 31.86 16.00
C VAL A 646 -26.41 33.27 15.92
N ARG A 647 -26.02 33.69 14.72
CA ARG A 647 -25.47 35.02 14.47
C ARG A 647 -26.46 36.11 14.89
N VAL A 648 -27.71 36.03 14.39
CA VAL A 648 -28.77 37.00 14.70
C VAL A 648 -29.06 37.03 16.21
N ALA A 649 -29.14 35.87 16.88
CA ALA A 649 -29.36 35.80 18.33
C ALA A 649 -28.25 36.48 19.13
N ARG A 650 -26.97 36.30 18.74
CA ARG A 650 -25.82 36.97 19.36
C ARG A 650 -25.84 38.49 19.12
N LEU A 651 -26.26 38.92 17.93
CA LEU A 651 -26.40 40.34 17.62
C LEU A 651 -27.48 41.00 18.49
N TYR A 652 -28.65 40.36 18.66
CA TYR A 652 -29.67 40.84 19.58
C TYR A 652 -29.18 40.90 21.03
N ALA A 653 -28.45 39.87 21.48
CA ALA A 653 -27.82 39.88 22.81
C ALA A 653 -26.92 41.10 23.02
N ALA A 654 -26.10 41.41 22.02
CA ALA A 654 -25.16 42.53 22.07
C ALA A 654 -25.89 43.89 22.08
N ILE A 655 -27.01 44.02 21.36
CA ILE A 655 -27.80 45.27 21.31
C ILE A 655 -28.56 45.49 22.62
N ASP A 656 -29.23 44.48 23.16
CA ASP A 656 -30.12 44.63 24.32
C ASP A 656 -29.34 44.92 25.62
N THR A 657 -28.10 44.44 25.74
CA THR A 657 -27.20 44.81 26.86
C THR A 657 -26.92 46.33 26.96
N ALA A 658 -27.28 47.12 25.94
CA ALA A 658 -27.04 48.56 25.90
C ALA A 658 -28.25 49.46 26.25
N GLY A 659 -29.49 48.94 26.39
CA GLY A 659 -30.69 49.80 26.35
C GLY A 659 -31.89 49.50 27.26
N ASP A 660 -32.27 48.24 27.50
CA ASP A 660 -33.42 47.89 28.36
C ASP A 660 -33.32 46.39 28.72
N ALA A 661 -33.03 46.07 29.98
CA ALA A 661 -32.71 44.70 30.42
C ALA A 661 -33.93 43.75 30.44
N ASP A 662 -35.15 44.25 30.25
CA ASP A 662 -36.39 43.50 30.52
C ASP A 662 -36.97 42.74 29.31
N THR A 663 -36.44 42.89 28.09
CA THR A 663 -37.03 42.29 26.87
C THR A 663 -36.25 41.13 26.25
N TYR A 664 -34.98 40.93 26.59
CA TYR A 664 -34.14 39.90 25.98
C TYR A 664 -34.29 38.55 26.67
N ASP A 665 -34.50 37.46 25.92
CA ASP A 665 -34.36 36.10 26.44
C ASP A 665 -32.87 35.70 26.42
N PRO A 666 -32.17 35.64 27.56
CA PRO A 666 -30.76 35.26 27.61
C PRO A 666 -30.50 33.81 27.14
N LEU A 667 -31.55 32.98 27.00
CA LEU A 667 -31.45 31.64 26.40
C LEU A 667 -31.59 31.64 24.87
N ALA A 668 -31.85 32.78 24.22
CA ALA A 668 -32.02 32.83 22.76
C ALA A 668 -30.76 32.37 22.01
N VAL A 669 -29.57 32.82 22.44
CA VAL A 669 -28.28 32.37 21.87
C VAL A 669 -28.06 30.88 22.12
N VAL A 670 -28.21 30.43 23.37
CA VAL A 670 -28.05 29.01 23.75
C VAL A 670 -29.00 28.11 22.95
N THR A 671 -30.23 28.55 22.73
CA THR A 671 -31.24 27.82 21.94
C THR A 671 -30.88 27.78 20.46
N ALA A 672 -30.43 28.89 19.88
CA ALA A 672 -29.98 28.94 18.50
C ALA A 672 -28.74 28.06 18.28
N GLU A 673 -27.78 28.06 19.22
CA GLU A 673 -26.58 27.22 19.18
C GLU A 673 -26.94 25.74 19.26
N GLN A 674 -27.86 25.38 20.16
CA GLN A 674 -28.40 24.01 20.24
C GLN A 674 -29.03 23.59 18.91
N GLU A 675 -29.84 24.45 18.29
CA GLU A 675 -30.48 24.17 16.99
C GLU A 675 -29.42 23.97 15.90
N TYR A 676 -28.42 24.86 15.83
CA TYR A 676 -27.32 24.76 14.89
C TYR A 676 -26.53 23.47 15.06
N LEU A 677 -26.05 23.14 16.26
CA LEU A 677 -25.32 21.89 16.50
C LEU A 677 -26.18 20.66 16.17
N SER A 678 -27.49 20.70 16.44
CA SER A 678 -28.41 19.64 16.03
C SER A 678 -28.51 19.49 14.51
N THR A 679 -28.43 20.58 13.74
CA THR A 679 -28.34 20.51 12.27
C THR A 679 -26.99 19.99 11.79
N VAL A 680 -25.89 20.30 12.48
CA VAL A 680 -24.56 19.74 12.20
C VAL A 680 -24.57 18.22 12.35
N VAL A 681 -25.16 17.68 13.43
CA VAL A 681 -25.36 16.22 13.62
C VAL A 681 -26.11 15.59 12.44
N ARG A 682 -27.17 16.24 11.95
CA ARG A 682 -27.94 15.75 10.80
C ARG A 682 -27.11 15.77 9.52
N THR A 683 -26.37 16.85 9.28
CA THR A 683 -25.48 16.98 8.12
C THR A 683 -24.39 15.91 8.14
N ALA A 684 -23.72 15.70 9.27
CA ALA A 684 -22.70 14.65 9.43
C ALA A 684 -23.29 13.25 9.13
N ARG A 685 -24.52 12.99 9.61
CA ARG A 685 -25.22 11.72 9.34
C ARG A 685 -25.50 11.53 7.84
N VAL A 686 -25.95 12.56 7.15
CA VAL A 686 -26.23 12.47 5.72
C VAL A 686 -24.95 12.36 4.90
N LYS A 687 -23.86 13.05 5.29
CA LYS A 687 -22.53 12.87 4.68
C LYS A 687 -22.05 11.41 4.79
N ARG A 688 -22.21 10.79 5.96
CA ARG A 688 -21.93 9.35 6.14
C ARG A 688 -22.76 8.49 5.20
N ASP A 689 -24.08 8.71 5.17
CA ASP A 689 -24.99 7.92 4.35
C ASP A 689 -24.65 8.08 2.86
N LEU A 690 -24.35 9.30 2.41
CA LEU A 690 -23.88 9.60 1.07
C LEU A 690 -22.58 8.83 0.72
N GLY A 691 -21.60 8.81 1.63
CA GLY A 691 -20.37 8.02 1.48
C GLY A 691 -20.63 6.52 1.37
N ILE A 692 -21.51 5.97 2.22
CA ILE A 692 -21.90 4.55 2.16
C ILE A 692 -22.61 4.21 0.84
N ARG A 693 -23.51 5.08 0.35
CA ARG A 693 -24.19 4.87 -0.94
C ARG A 693 -23.23 4.97 -2.12
N TYR A 694 -22.25 5.89 -2.07
CA TYR A 694 -21.19 5.97 -3.06
C TYR A 694 -20.41 4.64 -3.15
N VAL A 695 -20.04 4.07 -1.99
CA VAL A 695 -19.36 2.77 -1.91
C VAL A 695 -20.24 1.64 -2.48
N ASN A 696 -21.55 1.66 -2.24
CA ASN A 696 -22.47 0.67 -2.81
C ASN A 696 -22.47 0.69 -4.33
N VAL A 697 -22.50 1.87 -4.97
CA VAL A 697 -22.45 1.97 -6.44
C VAL A 697 -21.22 1.24 -6.97
N TRP A 698 -20.03 1.53 -6.43
CA TRP A 698 -18.80 0.85 -6.85
C TRP A 698 -18.78 -0.65 -6.55
N ARG A 699 -19.36 -1.09 -5.44
CA ARG A 699 -19.51 -2.51 -5.11
C ARG A 699 -20.34 -3.21 -6.18
N GLU A 700 -21.50 -2.66 -6.55
CA GLU A 700 -22.40 -3.25 -7.56
C GLU A 700 -21.82 -3.20 -8.98
N THR A 701 -20.84 -2.32 -9.26
CA THR A 701 -20.06 -2.40 -10.51
C THR A 701 -18.98 -3.49 -10.50
N GLY A 702 -18.69 -4.09 -9.33
CA GLY A 702 -17.62 -5.06 -9.14
C GLY A 702 -16.21 -4.44 -9.17
N ARG A 703 -16.09 -3.14 -8.86
CA ARG A 703 -14.85 -2.36 -9.00
C ARG A 703 -14.45 -1.61 -7.72
N SER A 704 -14.80 -2.12 -6.54
CA SER A 704 -14.44 -1.48 -5.27
C SER A 704 -12.94 -1.28 -5.05
N ARG A 705 -12.05 -1.99 -5.76
CA ARG A 705 -10.60 -1.71 -5.73
C ARG A 705 -10.25 -0.29 -6.22
N LEU A 706 -11.07 0.28 -7.09
CA LEU A 706 -10.89 1.65 -7.60
C LEU A 706 -11.48 2.70 -6.66
N LEU A 707 -12.16 2.32 -5.57
CA LEU A 707 -12.77 3.26 -4.64
C LEU A 707 -11.76 4.26 -4.09
N ALA A 708 -10.59 3.77 -3.66
CA ALA A 708 -9.56 4.64 -3.08
C ALA A 708 -9.11 5.72 -4.08
N ASP A 709 -8.81 5.33 -5.31
CA ASP A 709 -8.33 6.26 -6.34
C ASP A 709 -9.44 7.23 -6.80
N ASN A 710 -10.69 6.78 -6.85
CA ASN A 710 -11.82 7.65 -7.19
C ASN A 710 -12.21 8.57 -6.04
N LEU A 711 -12.21 8.10 -4.80
CA LEU A 711 -12.46 8.93 -3.62
C LEU A 711 -11.37 9.99 -3.46
N TRP A 712 -10.12 9.65 -3.77
CA TRP A 712 -9.03 10.61 -3.82
C TRP A 712 -9.32 11.79 -4.76
N ALA A 713 -9.99 11.54 -5.88
CA ALA A 713 -10.38 12.60 -6.82
C ALA A 713 -11.34 13.63 -6.21
N TYR A 714 -12.07 13.25 -5.15
CA TYR A 714 -13.02 14.07 -4.39
C TYR A 714 -12.55 14.41 -2.97
N SER A 715 -11.31 14.06 -2.62
CA SER A 715 -10.76 14.32 -1.28
C SER A 715 -10.17 15.73 -1.18
N ASP A 716 -10.34 16.36 -0.01
CA ASP A 716 -9.76 17.68 0.30
C ASP A 716 -8.22 17.63 0.29
N LEU A 717 -7.59 16.46 0.44
CA LEU A 717 -6.13 16.29 0.31
C LEU A 717 -5.62 16.51 -1.13
N ARG A 718 -6.46 16.29 -2.15
CA ARG A 718 -6.15 16.70 -3.53
C ARG A 718 -6.23 18.22 -3.69
N VAL A 719 -7.09 18.86 -2.91
CA VAL A 719 -7.24 20.31 -2.80
C VAL A 719 -6.01 20.93 -2.10
N GLU A 720 -5.36 20.23 -1.16
CA GLU A 720 -4.06 20.65 -0.59
C GLU A 720 -2.89 20.58 -1.59
N GLY A 721 -2.89 19.63 -2.54
CA GLY A 721 -1.90 19.55 -3.62
C GLY A 721 -2.15 20.53 -4.78
N ARG A 722 -3.29 21.23 -4.76
CA ARG A 722 -3.69 22.29 -5.69
C ARG A 722 -4.28 23.47 -4.92
N THR A 723 -3.64 23.88 -3.82
CA THR A 723 -4.12 25.06 -3.10
C THR A 723 -3.89 26.26 -3.99
N ALA A 724 -4.96 26.89 -4.48
CA ALA A 724 -4.87 28.18 -5.10
C ALA A 724 -5.25 29.20 -4.03
N SER A 725 -4.35 30.13 -3.74
CA SER A 725 -4.60 31.15 -2.73
C SER A 725 -4.57 32.55 -3.31
N VAL A 726 -5.17 33.52 -2.62
CA VAL A 726 -5.17 34.93 -3.08
C VAL A 726 -4.99 35.89 -1.92
N TRP A 727 -4.24 36.97 -2.13
CA TRP A 727 -4.16 38.07 -1.18
C TRP A 727 -5.33 39.02 -1.37
N LEU A 728 -5.99 39.34 -0.27
CA LEU A 728 -7.10 40.28 -0.23
C LEU A 728 -6.69 41.52 0.57
N TRP A 729 -6.00 42.43 -0.11
CA TRP A 729 -5.53 43.70 0.45
C TRP A 729 -6.67 44.60 0.92
N GLU A 730 -7.75 44.69 0.12
CA GLU A 730 -8.93 45.51 0.43
C GLU A 730 -10.05 44.66 1.06
N THR A 731 -9.76 43.99 2.18
CA THR A 731 -10.70 43.08 2.85
C THR A 731 -12.05 43.73 3.13
N ARG A 732 -12.07 44.99 3.59
CA ARG A 732 -13.31 45.74 3.84
C ARG A 732 -14.17 45.87 2.58
N ALA A 733 -13.57 46.18 1.42
CA ALA A 733 -14.31 46.39 0.18
C ALA A 733 -15.00 45.09 -0.30
N ALA A 734 -14.32 43.95 -0.15
CA ALA A 734 -14.88 42.64 -0.49
C ALA A 734 -16.02 42.19 0.42
N MET A 735 -16.14 42.74 1.64
CA MET A 735 -17.16 42.32 2.62
C MET A 735 -18.26 43.33 2.94
N ASP A 736 -18.17 44.54 2.39
CA ASP A 736 -19.03 45.67 2.76
C ASP A 736 -20.52 45.42 2.44
N THR A 737 -20.81 44.87 1.26
CA THR A 737 -22.16 44.50 0.81
C THR A 737 -22.28 43.00 0.50
N GLU A 738 -23.51 42.51 0.38
CA GLU A 738 -23.78 41.12 -0.02
C GLU A 738 -23.28 40.86 -1.44
N GLU A 739 -23.52 41.80 -2.37
CA GLU A 739 -23.09 41.70 -3.76
C GLU A 739 -21.56 41.63 -3.88
N SER A 740 -20.82 42.44 -3.11
CA SER A 740 -19.34 42.38 -3.11
C SER A 740 -18.81 41.05 -2.58
N ARG A 741 -19.43 40.50 -1.53
CA ARG A 741 -19.05 39.18 -0.98
C ARG A 741 -19.32 38.06 -1.97
N ASP A 742 -20.51 38.06 -2.56
CA ASP A 742 -20.91 37.04 -3.51
C ASP A 742 -20.07 37.11 -4.78
N ALA A 743 -19.74 38.32 -5.26
CA ALA A 743 -18.81 38.52 -6.36
C ALA A 743 -17.41 37.99 -6.03
N PHE A 744 -16.89 38.27 -4.82
CA PHE A 744 -15.61 37.72 -4.37
C PHE A 744 -15.60 36.20 -4.37
N VAL A 745 -16.59 35.58 -3.71
CA VAL A 745 -16.69 34.12 -3.58
C VAL A 745 -16.87 33.46 -4.95
N ALA A 746 -17.68 34.05 -5.84
CA ALA A 746 -17.86 33.55 -7.19
C ALA A 746 -16.55 33.58 -8.01
N THR A 747 -15.82 34.70 -7.98
CA THR A 747 -14.51 34.81 -8.66
C THR A 747 -13.50 33.83 -8.08
N ALA A 748 -13.41 33.72 -6.75
CA ALA A 748 -12.48 32.80 -6.09
C ALA A 748 -12.77 31.35 -6.50
N ARG A 749 -14.05 30.92 -6.44
CA ARG A 749 -14.45 29.58 -6.87
C ARG A 749 -14.15 29.32 -8.35
N GLU A 750 -14.44 30.27 -9.23
CA GLU A 750 -14.16 30.13 -10.66
C GLU A 750 -12.66 30.01 -10.95
N ALA A 751 -11.84 30.69 -10.15
CA ALA A 751 -10.38 30.60 -10.19
C ALA A 751 -9.80 29.38 -9.46
N GLY A 752 -10.65 28.51 -8.88
CA GLY A 752 -10.21 27.37 -8.07
C GLY A 752 -9.54 27.77 -6.75
N VAL A 753 -9.65 29.03 -6.34
CA VAL A 753 -9.08 29.55 -5.09
C VAL A 753 -9.82 28.95 -3.91
N ASN A 754 -9.07 28.29 -3.03
CA ASN A 754 -9.55 27.63 -1.81
C ASN A 754 -8.93 28.23 -0.54
N ARG A 755 -8.06 29.24 -0.66
CA ARG A 755 -7.50 29.97 0.48
C ARG A 755 -7.37 31.46 0.21
N VAL A 756 -7.71 32.28 1.20
CA VAL A 756 -7.67 33.75 1.10
C VAL A 756 -6.83 34.29 2.23
N TYR A 757 -5.84 35.11 1.89
CA TYR A 757 -5.04 35.87 2.85
C TYR A 757 -5.68 37.24 3.04
N ALA A 758 -6.61 37.34 3.99
CA ALA A 758 -7.35 38.56 4.28
C ALA A 758 -6.51 39.52 5.12
N TYR A 759 -6.20 40.69 4.59
CA TYR A 759 -5.40 41.70 5.28
C TYR A 759 -6.19 42.37 6.42
N LEU A 760 -5.75 42.12 7.66
CA LEU A 760 -6.48 42.55 8.88
C LEU A 760 -5.80 43.71 9.63
N TYR A 761 -4.62 44.16 9.20
CA TYR A 761 -3.83 45.10 10.00
C TYR A 761 -4.21 46.57 9.83
N SER A 762 -4.31 47.07 8.59
CA SER A 762 -4.63 48.48 8.31
C SER A 762 -5.96 48.94 8.92
N ASP A 763 -6.80 47.99 9.29
CA ASP A 763 -8.11 48.21 9.86
C ASP A 763 -8.28 47.39 11.14
N SER A 764 -7.61 47.86 12.19
CA SER A 764 -7.64 47.23 13.52
C SER A 764 -9.04 47.03 14.09
N ARG A 765 -10.04 47.69 13.50
CA ARG A 765 -11.46 47.70 13.87
C ARG A 765 -12.22 46.50 13.33
N LEU A 766 -11.74 45.83 12.27
CA LEU A 766 -12.47 44.74 11.62
C LEU A 766 -12.89 43.62 12.56
N LEU A 767 -12.06 43.30 13.56
CA LEU A 767 -12.35 42.25 14.54
C LEU A 767 -12.91 42.80 15.86
N THR A 768 -12.88 44.12 16.08
CA THR A 768 -13.21 44.73 17.39
C THR A 768 -14.51 45.54 17.37
N GLU A 769 -14.82 46.23 16.28
CA GLU A 769 -16.09 46.98 16.15
C GLU A 769 -17.22 46.03 15.75
N MET A 770 -18.36 46.13 16.44
CA MET A 770 -19.47 45.17 16.31
C MET A 770 -19.92 45.00 14.85
N MET A 771 -20.12 46.09 14.11
CA MET A 771 -20.64 46.01 12.73
C MET A 771 -19.63 45.44 11.73
N ASP A 772 -18.36 45.79 11.84
CA ASP A 772 -17.35 45.25 10.94
C ASP A 772 -17.03 43.80 11.27
N ARG A 773 -17.05 43.44 12.55
CA ARG A 773 -16.94 42.04 13.00
C ARG A 773 -18.08 41.19 12.43
N GLU A 774 -19.31 41.70 12.43
CA GLU A 774 -20.45 40.99 11.82
C GLU A 774 -20.30 40.82 10.30
N ARG A 775 -19.85 41.85 9.59
CA ARG A 775 -19.56 41.75 8.14
C ARG A 775 -18.47 40.71 7.86
N PHE A 776 -17.44 40.67 8.69
CA PHE A 776 -16.37 39.69 8.57
C PHE A 776 -16.86 38.26 8.87
N ILE A 777 -17.75 38.08 9.85
CA ILE A 777 -18.41 36.79 10.11
C ILE A 777 -19.21 36.33 8.88
N LEU A 778 -19.98 37.23 8.25
CA LEU A 778 -20.72 36.92 7.01
C LEU A 778 -19.78 36.55 5.86
N PHE A 779 -18.64 37.23 5.74
CA PHE A 779 -17.61 36.91 4.76
C PHE A 779 -16.98 35.52 4.98
N LEU A 780 -16.58 35.20 6.22
CA LEU A 780 -16.10 33.86 6.58
C LEU A 780 -17.13 32.78 6.28
N ASN A 781 -18.40 33.03 6.62
CA ASN A 781 -19.48 32.10 6.35
C ASN A 781 -19.71 31.91 4.84
N ALA A 782 -19.55 32.96 4.03
CA ALA A 782 -19.67 32.86 2.58
C ALA A 782 -18.49 32.07 1.96
N CYS A 783 -17.25 32.32 2.39
CA CYS A 783 -16.07 31.59 1.95
C CYS A 783 -16.15 30.10 2.32
N ALA A 784 -16.49 29.78 3.58
CA ALA A 784 -16.57 28.40 4.05
C ALA A 784 -17.64 27.56 3.31
N ARG A 785 -18.68 28.19 2.74
CA ARG A 785 -19.70 27.48 1.94
C ARG A 785 -19.14 26.91 0.63
N GLU A 786 -18.10 27.52 0.10
CA GLU A 786 -17.42 27.08 -1.12
C GLU A 786 -16.04 26.47 -0.79
N ASN A 787 -15.84 26.00 0.45
CA ASN A 787 -14.57 25.43 0.95
C ASN A 787 -13.36 26.35 0.78
N ILE A 788 -13.57 27.66 0.96
CA ILE A 788 -12.51 28.66 0.92
C ILE A 788 -12.10 28.98 2.36
N GLU A 789 -10.86 28.65 2.71
CA GLU A 789 -10.25 29.03 3.97
C GLU A 789 -9.91 30.52 3.99
N VAL A 790 -10.08 31.17 5.15
CA VAL A 790 -9.67 32.56 5.33
C VAL A 790 -8.58 32.61 6.39
N TRP A 791 -7.42 33.07 5.98
CA TRP A 791 -6.23 33.27 6.79
C TRP A 791 -6.05 34.76 7.05
N ALA A 792 -5.58 35.11 8.24
CA ALA A 792 -5.23 36.48 8.55
C ALA A 792 -3.86 36.81 7.96
N LEU A 793 -3.81 37.84 7.12
CA LEU A 793 -2.57 38.42 6.62
C LEU A 793 -2.17 39.60 7.50
N LEU A 794 -0.94 39.54 8.02
CA LEU A 794 -0.35 40.53 8.92
C LEU A 794 1.05 40.90 8.46
N GLY A 795 1.43 42.17 8.61
CA GLY A 795 2.81 42.60 8.41
C GLY A 795 2.87 44.03 7.91
N GLU A 796 3.79 44.83 8.48
CA GLU A 796 4.19 46.13 7.95
C GLU A 796 5.72 46.25 7.97
N PRO A 797 6.34 46.83 6.94
CA PRO A 797 7.79 47.04 6.90
C PRO A 797 8.33 47.77 8.14
N GLU A 798 7.57 48.71 8.71
CA GLU A 798 7.96 49.48 9.89
C GLU A 798 8.15 48.62 11.14
N TRP A 799 7.51 47.45 11.23
CA TRP A 799 7.62 46.58 12.39
C TRP A 799 9.03 46.03 12.60
N LEU A 800 9.83 45.96 11.54
CA LEU A 800 11.21 45.50 11.61
C LEU A 800 12.14 46.54 12.23
N THR A 801 11.76 47.82 12.20
CA THR A 801 12.62 48.95 12.57
C THR A 801 12.11 49.75 13.76
N GLY A 802 10.79 49.75 14.00
CA GLY A 802 10.15 50.48 15.09
C GLY A 802 10.07 49.67 16.40
N PRO A 803 10.07 50.34 17.56
CA PRO A 803 9.92 49.68 18.86
C PRO A 803 8.55 49.00 19.03
N ASP A 804 7.53 49.44 18.27
CA ASP A 804 6.14 49.02 18.45
C ASP A 804 5.75 47.80 17.60
N GLY A 805 6.55 47.37 16.63
CA GLY A 805 6.19 46.26 15.73
C GLY A 805 5.86 44.95 16.47
N MET A 806 6.62 44.65 17.52
CA MET A 806 6.37 43.50 18.39
C MET A 806 5.04 43.60 19.16
N ILE A 807 4.68 44.81 19.58
CA ILE A 807 3.45 45.09 20.31
C ILE A 807 2.25 44.93 19.37
N GLU A 808 2.35 45.50 18.17
CA GLU A 808 1.29 45.45 17.16
C GLU A 808 1.04 44.02 16.64
N LEU A 809 2.09 43.26 16.34
CA LEU A 809 1.96 41.84 16.01
C LEU A 809 1.27 41.06 17.14
N THR A 810 1.71 41.27 18.39
CA THR A 810 1.11 40.60 19.56
C THR A 810 -0.37 40.95 19.67
N ARG A 811 -0.75 42.23 19.52
CA ARG A 811 -2.15 42.67 19.54
C ARG A 811 -2.97 42.09 18.39
N GLY A 812 -2.38 41.94 17.20
CA GLY A 812 -3.03 41.32 16.05
C GLY A 812 -3.37 39.85 16.32
N VAL A 813 -2.37 39.07 16.75
CA VAL A 813 -2.54 37.65 17.10
C VAL A 813 -3.53 37.47 18.25
N ASP A 814 -3.42 38.27 19.31
CA ASP A 814 -4.33 38.20 20.46
C ASP A 814 -5.79 38.50 20.04
N ARG A 815 -6.02 39.44 19.09
CA ARG A 815 -7.35 39.73 18.53
C ARG A 815 -7.90 38.57 17.68
N ILE A 816 -7.06 37.94 16.86
CA ILE A 816 -7.44 36.77 16.06
C ILE A 816 -7.83 35.61 16.98
N ASN A 817 -7.02 35.34 18.01
CA ASN A 817 -7.32 34.31 19.00
C ASN A 817 -8.64 34.59 19.73
N ALA A 818 -8.87 35.83 20.18
CA ALA A 818 -10.11 36.23 20.84
C ALA A 818 -11.33 36.09 19.90
N PHE A 819 -11.17 36.46 18.62
CA PHE A 819 -12.20 36.27 17.61
C PHE A 819 -12.52 34.77 17.42
N ASN A 820 -11.52 33.92 17.20
CA ASN A 820 -11.72 32.47 17.02
C ASN A 820 -12.29 31.79 18.28
N ALA A 821 -11.88 32.24 19.48
CA ALA A 821 -12.38 31.73 20.76
C ALA A 821 -13.85 32.10 21.02
N SER A 822 -14.33 33.20 20.42
CA SER A 822 -15.74 33.61 20.54
C SER A 822 -16.71 32.79 19.68
N ARG A 823 -16.20 31.85 18.88
CA ARG A 823 -16.98 31.03 17.96
C ARG A 823 -16.95 29.57 18.38
N SER A 824 -18.06 28.87 18.18
CA SER A 824 -18.11 27.42 18.44
C SER A 824 -17.15 26.65 17.52
N GLY A 825 -16.79 25.43 17.89
CA GLY A 825 -15.87 24.58 17.11
C GLY A 825 -16.36 24.23 15.70
N PHE A 826 -17.65 24.41 15.43
CA PHE A 826 -18.29 24.07 14.14
C PHE A 826 -18.52 25.29 13.24
N GLU A 827 -18.36 26.49 13.79
CA GLU A 827 -18.44 27.72 13.03
C GLU A 827 -17.15 27.99 12.24
N PRO A 828 -17.25 28.63 11.06
CA PRO A 828 -16.07 29.09 10.32
C PRO A 828 -15.20 30.02 11.16
N LYS A 829 -13.89 29.75 11.19
CA LYS A 829 -12.87 30.51 11.92
C LYS A 829 -11.81 31.04 10.95
N ILE A 830 -10.92 31.89 11.45
CA ILE A 830 -9.67 32.20 10.76
C ILE A 830 -8.80 30.95 10.83
N SER A 831 -8.48 30.37 9.67
CA SER A 831 -7.80 29.06 9.56
C SER A 831 -6.30 29.11 9.78
N GLY A 832 -5.67 30.29 9.70
CA GLY A 832 -4.22 30.43 9.82
C GLY A 832 -3.78 31.89 9.83
N ILE A 833 -2.49 32.09 10.06
CA ILE A 833 -1.86 33.42 9.99
C ILE A 833 -0.73 33.37 8.97
N LYS A 834 -0.70 34.37 8.09
CA LYS A 834 0.38 34.61 7.16
C LYS A 834 1.06 35.94 7.48
N ILE A 835 2.38 35.89 7.65
CA ILE A 835 3.21 37.05 7.94
C ILE A 835 3.86 37.52 6.63
N ASP A 836 3.37 38.63 6.11
CA ASP A 836 3.97 39.31 4.97
C ASP A 836 4.89 40.42 5.46
N LEU A 837 6.11 40.04 5.82
CA LEU A 837 7.16 40.96 6.22
C LEU A 837 8.37 40.69 5.34
N GLU A 838 8.77 41.72 4.60
CA GLU A 838 9.87 41.65 3.65
C GLU A 838 11.08 42.46 4.14
N PRO A 839 11.99 41.90 4.95
CA PRO A 839 13.20 42.60 5.39
C PRO A 839 14.01 43.30 4.32
N HIS A 840 13.95 42.79 3.09
CA HIS A 840 14.67 43.34 1.95
C HIS A 840 14.09 44.64 1.39
N SER A 841 12.83 44.96 1.71
CA SER A 841 12.20 46.23 1.33
C SER A 841 12.58 47.38 2.25
N VAL A 842 13.21 47.09 3.41
CA VAL A 842 13.65 48.11 4.38
C VAL A 842 14.97 48.76 3.94
N PRO A 843 15.08 50.10 3.99
CA PRO A 843 16.30 50.82 3.65
C PRO A 843 17.54 50.29 4.39
N GLY A 844 18.64 50.10 3.65
CA GLY A 844 19.93 49.61 4.16
C GLY A 844 20.15 48.11 4.03
N TRP A 845 19.14 47.31 3.66
CA TRP A 845 19.28 45.86 3.51
C TRP A 845 20.37 45.43 2.51
N GLU A 846 20.35 45.99 1.29
CA GLU A 846 21.30 45.61 0.24
C GLU A 846 22.70 46.19 0.46
N THR A 847 22.79 47.37 1.08
CA THR A 847 24.03 48.16 1.14
C THR A 847 24.81 48.01 2.45
N ASP A 848 24.18 47.54 3.53
CA ASP A 848 24.80 47.40 4.85
C ASP A 848 24.54 46.00 5.42
N SER A 849 25.59 45.18 5.50
CA SER A 849 25.53 43.82 6.03
C SER A 849 25.16 43.76 7.51
N ALA A 850 25.57 44.75 8.31
CA ALA A 850 25.22 44.80 9.73
C ALA A 850 23.74 45.15 9.90
N ARG A 851 23.24 46.10 9.10
CA ARG A 851 21.81 46.43 9.05
C ARG A 851 20.95 45.25 8.58
N ARG A 852 21.40 44.53 7.56
CA ARG A 852 20.75 43.29 7.10
C ARG A 852 20.62 42.27 8.22
N GLU A 853 21.70 42.04 8.97
CA GLU A 853 21.68 41.09 10.08
C GLU A 853 20.76 41.55 11.22
N GLU A 854 20.73 42.85 11.53
CA GLU A 854 19.78 43.42 12.48
C GLU A 854 18.32 43.16 12.05
N LEU A 855 18.01 43.37 10.77
CA LEU A 855 16.68 43.12 10.20
C LEU A 855 16.32 41.63 10.20
N ASN A 856 17.27 40.74 9.89
CA ASN A 856 17.11 39.28 10.00
C ASN A 856 16.72 38.89 11.43
N VAL A 857 17.49 39.36 12.41
CA VAL A 857 17.24 39.06 13.84
C VAL A 857 15.90 39.63 14.28
N SER A 858 15.53 40.82 13.82
CA SER A 858 14.23 41.45 14.11
C SER A 858 13.07 40.60 13.54
N PHE A 859 13.17 40.19 12.28
CA PHE A 859 12.17 39.36 11.61
C PHE A 859 11.99 37.99 12.29
N LEU A 860 13.09 37.29 12.59
CA LEU A 860 13.04 36.01 13.28
C LEU A 860 12.45 36.13 14.70
N ARG A 861 12.69 37.26 15.38
CA ARG A 861 12.09 37.55 16.68
C ARG A 861 10.57 37.74 16.57
N LEU A 862 10.09 38.40 15.51
CA LEU A 862 8.66 38.56 15.23
C LEU A 862 8.00 37.21 14.95
N LEU A 863 8.58 36.38 14.06
CA LEU A 863 8.04 35.04 13.78
C LEU A 863 7.97 34.18 15.04
N LYS A 864 9.05 34.16 15.84
CA LYS A 864 9.06 33.44 17.12
C LYS A 864 7.98 33.96 18.08
N ARG A 865 7.74 35.27 18.09
CA ARG A 865 6.68 35.87 18.91
C ARG A 865 5.31 35.44 18.43
N ALA A 866 5.02 35.53 17.14
CA ALA A 866 3.76 35.09 16.55
C ALA A 866 3.49 33.64 16.96
N ARG A 867 4.43 32.72 16.67
CA ARG A 867 4.29 31.30 17.02
C ARG A 867 4.02 31.06 18.51
N SER A 868 4.70 31.79 19.40
CA SER A 868 4.50 31.66 20.85
C SER A 868 3.14 32.17 21.37
N ARG A 869 2.42 32.96 20.56
CA ARG A 869 1.15 33.59 20.93
C ARG A 869 -0.05 32.99 20.19
N MET A 870 0.17 32.30 19.09
CA MET A 870 -0.89 31.62 18.34
C MET A 870 -1.47 30.45 19.13
N ALA A 871 -2.73 30.11 18.86
CA ALA A 871 -3.31 28.84 19.29
C ALA A 871 -2.49 27.67 18.73
N GLU A 872 -2.42 26.56 19.49
CA GLU A 872 -1.54 25.42 19.21
C GLU A 872 -1.83 24.75 17.85
N ASP A 873 -3.07 24.83 17.38
CA ASP A 873 -3.59 24.23 16.16
C ASP A 873 -3.57 25.17 14.94
N MET A 874 -3.16 26.44 15.09
CA MET A 874 -3.21 27.42 14.00
C MET A 874 -1.88 27.47 13.22
N PRO A 875 -1.89 27.20 11.89
CA PRO A 875 -0.68 27.26 11.08
C PRO A 875 -0.18 28.69 10.89
N LEU A 876 1.14 28.84 10.91
CA LEU A 876 1.89 30.08 10.70
C LEU A 876 2.71 30.00 9.41
N TRP A 877 2.44 30.90 8.47
CA TRP A 877 3.17 31.01 7.21
C TRP A 877 3.89 32.35 7.12
N ALA A 878 4.94 32.41 6.31
CA ALA A 878 5.66 33.65 6.04
C ALA A 878 5.91 33.82 4.54
N ASP A 879 5.88 35.07 4.08
CA ASP A 879 6.32 35.42 2.73
C ASP A 879 7.83 35.58 2.66
N GLY A 880 8.42 35.13 1.55
CA GLY A 880 9.85 35.24 1.31
C GLY A 880 10.18 35.40 -0.16
N PRO A 881 11.01 36.38 -0.55
CA PRO A 881 11.44 36.53 -1.94
C PRO A 881 12.27 35.32 -2.37
N VAL A 882 12.20 35.01 -3.67
CA VAL A 882 12.96 33.90 -4.28
C VAL A 882 14.48 33.97 -4.05
N LYS A 883 15.00 35.19 -3.80
CA LYS A 883 16.42 35.43 -3.48
C LYS A 883 16.87 34.74 -2.19
N TRP A 884 15.96 34.50 -1.24
CA TRP A 884 16.28 33.82 0.01
C TRP A 884 16.75 32.37 -0.18
N PHE A 885 16.29 31.75 -1.25
CA PHE A 885 16.56 30.36 -1.57
C PHE A 885 17.70 30.23 -2.59
N THR A 886 17.84 31.22 -3.47
CA THR A 886 18.77 31.16 -4.60
C THR A 886 20.13 31.79 -4.32
N GLN A 887 20.28 32.56 -3.24
CA GLN A 887 21.55 33.21 -2.87
C GLN A 887 22.10 32.67 -1.54
N GLU A 888 23.37 32.27 -1.55
CA GLU A 888 24.03 31.63 -0.40
C GLU A 888 23.94 32.46 0.90
N VAL A 889 24.05 33.79 0.77
CA VAL A 889 24.03 34.74 1.91
C VAL A 889 22.72 34.70 2.70
N HIS A 890 21.61 34.23 2.10
CA HIS A 890 20.30 34.21 2.73
C HIS A 890 19.86 32.82 3.22
N ARG A 891 20.57 31.75 2.86
CA ARG A 891 20.24 30.38 3.28
C ARG A 891 20.13 30.21 4.82
N PRO A 892 21.00 30.84 5.65
CA PRO A 892 20.87 30.74 7.10
C PRO A 892 19.56 31.34 7.64
N LEU A 893 19.07 32.43 7.02
CA LEU A 893 17.78 33.03 7.37
C LEU A 893 16.64 32.07 7.00
N MET A 894 16.64 31.58 5.76
CA MET A 894 15.59 30.67 5.27
C MET A 894 15.44 29.43 6.16
N ARG A 895 16.54 28.78 6.52
CA ARG A 895 16.51 27.61 7.42
C ARG A 895 15.93 27.93 8.80
N GLN A 896 16.12 29.15 9.28
CA GLN A 896 15.54 29.58 10.56
C GLN A 896 14.06 29.92 10.41
N VAL A 897 13.64 30.56 9.31
CA VAL A 897 12.23 30.82 9.00
C VAL A 897 11.46 29.49 8.92
N ALA A 898 11.93 28.51 8.15
CA ALA A 898 11.27 27.21 8.02
C ALA A 898 11.21 26.38 9.33
N ARG A 899 12.02 26.71 10.34
CA ARG A 899 11.92 26.09 11.67
C ARG A 899 10.88 26.77 12.57
N LEU A 900 10.53 28.02 12.25
CA LEU A 900 9.61 28.84 13.03
C LEU A 900 8.21 28.90 12.42
N THR A 901 8.06 28.51 11.16
CA THR A 901 6.80 28.50 10.40
C THR A 901 6.44 27.09 9.95
N ASP A 902 5.16 26.86 9.66
CA ASP A 902 4.66 25.59 9.10
C ASP A 902 4.76 25.56 7.56
N GLY A 903 4.98 26.73 6.94
CA GLY A 903 5.20 26.87 5.51
C GLY A 903 5.80 28.22 5.14
N ILE A 904 6.26 28.34 3.90
CA ILE A 904 6.75 29.60 3.32
C ILE A 904 6.10 29.79 1.95
N THR A 905 5.61 31.00 1.68
CA THR A 905 5.22 31.37 0.33
C THR A 905 6.38 32.10 -0.35
N VAL A 906 6.83 31.53 -1.46
CA VAL A 906 7.94 32.02 -2.26
C VAL A 906 7.41 33.04 -3.25
N MET A 907 7.77 34.30 -3.07
CA MET A 907 7.38 35.38 -3.97
C MET A 907 8.22 35.32 -5.25
N ALA A 908 7.67 34.65 -6.27
CA ALA A 908 8.33 34.33 -7.53
C ALA A 908 7.86 35.28 -8.65
N TYR A 909 8.16 36.57 -8.45
CA TYR A 909 7.74 37.64 -9.34
C TYR A 909 8.58 37.68 -10.61
N PHE A 910 8.02 37.11 -11.67
CA PHE A 910 8.61 37.07 -13.01
C PHE A 910 7.51 37.25 -14.04
N ASN A 911 7.86 37.83 -15.18
CA ASN A 911 6.96 38.05 -16.30
C ASN A 911 6.90 36.90 -17.32
N ALA A 912 7.56 35.77 -17.04
CA ALA A 912 7.62 34.61 -17.93
C ALA A 912 7.45 33.30 -17.13
N PRO A 913 6.43 32.48 -17.42
CA PRO A 913 6.17 31.23 -16.72
C PRO A 913 7.37 30.27 -16.67
N GLU A 914 8.13 30.16 -17.76
CA GLU A 914 9.30 29.28 -17.85
C GLU A 914 10.43 29.74 -16.91
N THR A 915 10.53 31.06 -16.69
CA THR A 915 11.50 31.62 -15.73
C THR A 915 11.05 31.29 -14.30
N THR A 916 9.77 31.47 -13.99
CA THR A 916 9.18 31.06 -12.71
C THR A 916 9.45 29.58 -12.44
N SER A 917 9.09 28.69 -13.38
CA SER A 917 9.34 27.25 -13.31
C SER A 917 10.78 26.92 -12.96
N ARG A 918 11.73 27.49 -13.73
CA ARG A 918 13.16 27.21 -13.57
C ARG A 918 13.71 27.70 -12.25
N VAL A 919 13.30 28.88 -11.78
CA VAL A 919 13.80 29.43 -10.52
C VAL A 919 13.19 28.70 -9.33
N VAL A 920 11.89 28.45 -9.35
CA VAL A 920 11.18 27.76 -8.26
C VAL A 920 11.62 26.30 -8.14
N ALA A 921 11.97 25.60 -9.24
CA ALA A 921 12.58 24.27 -9.15
C ALA A 921 13.81 24.26 -8.23
N LYS A 922 14.69 25.26 -8.33
CA LYS A 922 15.85 25.41 -7.44
C LYS A 922 15.45 25.71 -5.99
N VAL A 923 14.30 26.35 -5.78
CA VAL A 923 13.77 26.63 -4.45
C VAL A 923 13.34 25.32 -3.79
N PHE A 924 12.67 24.43 -4.53
CA PHE A 924 12.27 23.12 -4.05
C PHE A 924 13.45 22.20 -3.74
N ASP A 925 14.56 22.32 -4.47
CA ASP A 925 15.79 21.56 -4.19
C ASP A 925 16.44 21.96 -2.86
N GLU A 926 16.26 23.22 -2.45
CA GLU A 926 16.94 23.81 -1.28
C GLU A 926 16.05 23.89 -0.03
N ALA A 927 14.73 23.95 -0.20
CA ALA A 927 13.80 24.14 0.89
C ALA A 927 13.51 22.82 1.63
N ALA A 928 13.70 22.85 2.94
CA ALA A 928 13.26 21.78 3.84
C ALA A 928 11.89 22.15 4.43
N GLY A 929 10.80 21.95 3.68
CA GLY A 929 9.44 22.13 4.20
C GLY A 929 8.37 22.45 3.16
N PRO A 930 7.13 22.68 3.62
CA PRO A 930 6.02 23.08 2.76
C PRO A 930 6.23 24.46 2.11
N LEU A 931 5.99 24.55 0.81
CA LEU A 931 6.14 25.76 0.01
C LEU A 931 4.92 26.01 -0.86
N GLU A 932 4.51 27.28 -0.92
CA GLU A 932 3.58 27.83 -1.90
C GLU A 932 4.32 28.83 -2.79
N VAL A 933 3.85 29.04 -4.01
CA VAL A 933 4.51 29.93 -4.97
C VAL A 933 3.61 31.13 -5.24
N GLY A 934 4.00 32.29 -4.74
CA GLY A 934 3.34 33.57 -4.98
C GLY A 934 3.69 34.16 -6.33
N LEU A 935 2.68 34.54 -7.09
CA LEU A 935 2.78 35.12 -8.43
C LEU A 935 2.15 36.51 -8.44
N GLU A 936 2.80 37.44 -9.12
CA GLU A 936 2.32 38.81 -9.29
C GLU A 936 1.62 38.96 -10.64
N PHE A 937 0.43 39.56 -10.60
CA PHE A 937 -0.42 39.78 -11.77
C PHE A 937 -0.88 41.24 -11.87
N SER A 938 -0.49 42.10 -10.92
CA SER A 938 -0.90 43.49 -10.91
C SER A 938 -0.24 44.26 -12.05
N GLY A 939 -1.03 45.08 -12.75
CA GLY A 939 -0.52 46.05 -13.72
C GLY A 939 0.26 47.21 -13.09
N LYS A 940 0.29 47.28 -11.75
CA LYS A 940 1.07 48.27 -10.99
C LYS A 940 2.52 47.82 -10.77
N ALA A 941 2.80 46.52 -10.87
CA ALA A 941 4.13 45.96 -10.70
C ALA A 941 5.01 46.22 -11.94
N PRO A 942 6.35 46.22 -11.80
CA PRO A 942 7.26 46.35 -12.94
C PRO A 942 6.98 45.29 -14.02
N PRO A 943 7.06 45.61 -15.32
CA PRO A 943 6.80 44.65 -16.40
C PRO A 943 7.69 43.40 -16.40
N SER A 944 8.81 43.40 -15.68
CA SER A 944 9.69 42.24 -15.48
C SER A 944 9.18 41.26 -14.42
N ASP A 945 8.29 41.72 -13.56
CA ASP A 945 7.95 41.08 -12.30
C ASP A 945 6.49 40.60 -12.28
N THR A 946 5.71 40.88 -13.33
CA THR A 946 4.27 40.62 -13.39
C THR A 946 3.85 39.82 -14.61
N LEU A 947 2.89 38.93 -14.42
CA LEU A 947 2.19 38.17 -15.47
C LEU A 947 0.89 38.87 -15.92
N TYR A 948 0.71 40.17 -15.60
CA TYR A 948 -0.48 40.98 -15.95
C TYR A 948 -1.01 40.83 -17.39
N PRO A 949 -0.19 40.63 -18.44
CA PRO A 949 -0.72 40.45 -19.80
C PRO A 949 -1.53 39.16 -20.02
N LEU A 950 -1.47 38.18 -19.11
CA LEU A 950 -2.20 36.92 -19.25
C LEU A 950 -3.71 37.13 -19.04
N ASP A 951 -4.49 36.53 -19.93
CA ASP A 951 -5.93 36.34 -19.78
C ASP A 951 -6.23 34.99 -19.10
N ARG A 952 -7.50 34.60 -19.08
CA ARG A 952 -7.96 33.34 -18.49
C ARG A 952 -7.28 32.10 -19.09
N ASP A 953 -7.14 32.06 -20.41
CA ASP A 953 -6.53 30.92 -21.11
C ASP A 953 -5.02 30.88 -20.85
N GLY A 954 -4.37 32.05 -20.85
CA GLY A 954 -2.97 32.20 -20.44
C GLY A 954 -2.73 31.70 -19.02
N TRP A 955 -3.59 32.06 -18.07
CA TRP A 955 -3.52 31.54 -16.70
C TRP A 955 -3.68 30.02 -16.66
N ALA A 956 -4.69 29.45 -17.32
CA ALA A 956 -4.95 28.02 -17.29
C ALA A 956 -3.76 27.20 -17.79
N LEU A 957 -3.03 27.70 -18.80
CA LEU A 957 -1.80 27.09 -19.28
C LEU A 957 -0.67 27.17 -18.23
N VAL A 958 -0.48 28.34 -17.61
CA VAL A 958 0.54 28.54 -16.58
C VAL A 958 0.28 27.67 -15.34
N GLU A 959 -0.96 27.66 -14.85
CA GLU A 959 -1.37 26.82 -13.74
C GLU A 959 -1.14 25.34 -14.04
N GLN A 960 -1.51 24.90 -15.24
CA GLN A 960 -1.32 23.52 -15.67
C GLN A 960 0.15 23.14 -15.72
N ASP A 961 1.00 23.99 -16.30
CA ASP A 961 2.42 23.71 -16.46
C ASP A 961 3.17 23.75 -15.13
N LEU A 962 2.95 24.78 -14.30
CA LEU A 962 3.58 24.91 -12.99
C LEU A 962 3.11 23.79 -12.05
N SER A 963 1.80 23.51 -11.99
CA SER A 963 1.28 22.45 -11.12
C SER A 963 1.75 21.08 -11.57
N ARG A 964 1.76 20.77 -12.88
CA ARG A 964 2.25 19.47 -13.37
C ARG A 964 3.70 19.24 -12.96
N GLN A 965 4.53 20.28 -12.98
CA GLN A 965 5.95 20.17 -12.67
C GLN A 965 6.22 19.85 -11.19
N TRP A 966 5.35 20.29 -10.27
CA TRP A 966 5.60 20.20 -8.82
C TRP A 966 4.58 19.41 -8.01
N MET A 967 3.48 18.95 -8.62
CA MET A 967 2.48 18.11 -7.93
C MET A 967 3.07 16.84 -7.31
N GLU A 968 4.20 16.33 -7.85
CA GLU A 968 4.90 15.17 -7.29
C GLU A 968 5.86 15.53 -6.14
N ASN A 969 6.18 16.83 -5.95
CA ASN A 969 7.03 17.27 -4.87
C ASN A 969 6.23 17.31 -3.56
N PRO A 970 6.61 16.54 -2.52
CA PRO A 970 5.87 16.48 -1.26
C PRO A 970 5.87 17.79 -0.47
N GLY A 971 6.77 18.74 -0.80
CA GLY A 971 6.80 20.08 -0.24
C GLY A 971 5.87 21.08 -0.95
N TYR A 972 5.42 20.81 -2.18
CA TYR A 972 4.54 21.74 -2.90
C TYR A 972 3.16 21.82 -2.23
N ARG A 973 2.67 23.03 -2.00
CA ARG A 973 1.35 23.31 -1.43
C ARG A 973 0.46 24.13 -2.34
N GLY A 974 0.97 24.66 -3.46
CA GLY A 974 0.14 25.32 -4.46
C GLY A 974 0.66 26.66 -4.98
N LEU A 975 -0.21 27.38 -5.68
CA LEU A 975 0.05 28.69 -6.29
C LEU A 975 -0.75 29.77 -5.57
N SER A 976 -0.22 30.98 -5.51
CA SER A 976 -0.90 32.09 -4.86
C SER A 976 -0.89 33.36 -5.70
N PHE A 977 -2.05 33.98 -5.86
CA PHE A 977 -2.24 35.25 -6.57
C PHE A 977 -2.03 36.43 -5.63
N HIS A 978 -0.98 37.21 -5.85
CA HIS A 978 -0.61 38.31 -4.96
C HIS A 978 -1.65 39.45 -4.86
N ASP A 979 -2.67 39.52 -5.72
CA ASP A 979 -3.69 40.56 -5.66
C ASP A 979 -5.05 40.08 -6.21
N TYR A 980 -6.09 40.06 -5.36
CA TYR A 980 -7.46 39.76 -5.78
C TYR A 980 -7.97 40.70 -6.89
N SER A 981 -7.58 41.98 -6.88
CA SER A 981 -8.03 42.92 -7.90
C SER A 981 -7.48 42.56 -9.29
N ALA A 982 -6.26 42.04 -9.34
CA ALA A 982 -5.67 41.50 -10.56
C ALA A 982 -6.37 40.20 -10.99
N LEU A 983 -6.61 39.28 -10.05
CA LEU A 983 -7.34 38.03 -10.30
C LEU A 983 -8.72 38.31 -10.92
N LYS A 984 -9.49 39.23 -10.33
CA LYS A 984 -10.80 39.62 -10.83
C LYS A 984 -10.75 40.09 -12.29
N LEU A 985 -9.77 40.93 -12.65
CA LEU A 985 -9.59 41.41 -14.02
C LEU A 985 -9.26 40.29 -15.02
N ILE A 986 -8.49 39.27 -14.62
CA ILE A 986 -8.16 38.12 -15.48
C ILE A 986 -9.42 37.37 -15.88
N PHE A 987 -10.33 37.15 -14.93
CA PHE A 987 -11.56 36.40 -15.15
C PHE A 987 -12.67 37.24 -15.81
N GLU A 988 -12.67 38.57 -15.64
CA GLU A 988 -13.58 39.49 -16.36
C GLU A 988 -13.22 39.67 -17.84
N ARG A 989 -11.93 39.54 -18.21
CA ARG A 989 -11.48 39.73 -19.62
C ARG A 989 -11.81 38.56 -20.54
N GLY A 990 -12.06 37.36 -20.00
CA GLY A 990 -12.26 36.14 -20.78
C GLY A 990 -13.70 35.86 -21.22
N THR A 991 -14.62 36.82 -21.07
CA THR A 991 -16.06 36.63 -21.37
C THR A 991 -16.56 37.28 -22.67
N ASP A 992 -15.66 37.91 -23.44
CA ASP A 992 -15.93 38.42 -24.79
C ASP A 992 -15.47 37.42 -25.86
#